data_AF-A0A523YNV5-F1
#
_entry.id   AF-A0A523YNV5-F1
#
_cell.length_a   1.000
_cell.length_b   1.000
_cell.length_c   1.000
_cell.angle_alpha   90.00
_cell.angle_beta   90.00
_cell.angle_gamma   90.00
#
_symmetry.space_group_name_H-M   'P 1'
#
loop_
_entity.id
_entity.type
_entity.pdbx_description
1 polymer ?
#
loop_
_entity_poly.entity_id
_entity_poly.type
_entity_poly.pdbx_seq_one_letter_code
_entity_poly.pdbx_strand_id
1 'polypeptide(L)'
;CKAQMGVQSLVVVVPSSQVRSPCLFGFIRPRLLLPREMLEKAGHEEMRYVFLHELAHLKRRDIYVGWLTSFLQVLHWFNPLVWFAFYRMRSDRELACDALVLARTQKEESQEYGRAIVGLLRRFSRSQPLPAMAGILETKTQLKRRITMIARFKKDSYRWSPLAVILIILLACVSLPDARRTKASGISAAKPTRHITLRQVLTGSDADNCREVSPDGRYFSYVDYGDSGDLAIYEIATGKKRHLTNQANKGYLTPMECAFYPRWSPDGKQIAYCWWREDEFIDLRIIGLDGSKPRILYSDKEVGWIHTYDWSPEGKQILARFGRKDGLEQIVLVSAADGSVRIMKTFEKHSPGNMCFSPDGSYIVYDFPQKEDSPEHDIHLLSTDGSREISLVEHPAHDFVLGWAPDGENILFASDRTVTLSAWLIAVADGKPQGAPELVKPDIMRRFEPLGFTRDGSFYYGYGGGNIVRRGKKQDVYIAKLDPETGKILIPPKKAIQRFEGFNRAPSYSPDGKYLAYISTRGTLGPKYRPPVLCIRSLETGQERVLLPKLKNFASVCWSLDCSSFRVRGLDNKDRRGIFQIDAQTGDVIKPIMISDEHKVVYSCQWSRDEKTLFYVSNDVKAELAQIFIRDLETGIEKVLYHAPIKETLRFAISPSPDGNWLAFINFDVPGFYNTTRRGKRVLKIMPAAGGEPRELYTFVHNWNNRPIPITWTADGKYILFLREKSNKDDPKWELCRISAEGGEPQKLGLEVTRSEFYSPSVHPDGQHIAFQSTTRALAEVWVMENFLPAAAAAKLDHQPNFRKISIPTKPGNGALSPDGKKLAFVSKGSIWVVPVHGKVSPDIAG
;
A
#
# COMPACT_ATOMS: atom_id res chain seq x y z
N CYS A 1 -28.40 15.78 -54.25
CA CYS A 1 -28.06 15.67 -52.80
C CYS A 1 -28.25 16.96 -51.98
N LYS A 2 -27.61 18.11 -52.29
CA LYS A 2 -27.73 19.34 -51.45
C LYS A 2 -29.17 19.85 -51.30
N ALA A 3 -29.92 19.97 -52.40
CA ALA A 3 -31.33 20.36 -52.37
C ALA A 3 -32.18 19.37 -51.54
N GLN A 4 -31.99 18.07 -51.75
CA GLN A 4 -32.66 16.99 -51.02
C GLN A 4 -32.38 17.03 -49.50
N MET A 5 -31.15 17.37 -49.11
CA MET A 5 -30.76 17.51 -47.71
C MET A 5 -31.08 18.89 -47.13
N GLY A 6 -31.46 19.88 -47.94
CA GLY A 6 -31.70 21.26 -47.50
C GLY A 6 -30.45 21.94 -46.96
N VAL A 7 -29.29 21.70 -47.58
CA VAL A 7 -27.99 22.27 -47.18
C VAL A 7 -27.62 23.40 -48.14
N GLN A 8 -27.53 24.63 -47.62
CA GLN A 8 -27.22 25.84 -48.41
C GLN A 8 -25.72 26.18 -48.44
N SER A 9 -24.87 25.46 -47.71
CA SER A 9 -23.44 25.76 -47.62
C SER A 9 -22.64 25.30 -48.86
N LEU A 10 -21.63 26.10 -49.21
CA LEU A 10 -20.62 25.79 -50.23
C LEU A 10 -19.67 24.70 -49.71
N VAL A 11 -20.04 23.44 -49.95
CA VAL A 11 -19.15 22.28 -49.77
C VAL A 11 -18.25 22.15 -50.99
N VAL A 12 -16.95 22.31 -50.78
CA VAL A 12 -15.91 22.00 -51.78
C VAL A 12 -15.52 20.53 -51.61
N VAL A 13 -15.56 19.78 -52.72
CA VAL A 13 -15.14 18.38 -52.75
C VAL A 13 -13.66 18.33 -53.14
N VAL A 14 -12.83 17.69 -52.32
CA VAL A 14 -11.39 17.59 -52.52
C VAL A 14 -11.00 16.12 -52.64
N PRO A 15 -10.55 15.65 -53.82
CA PRO A 15 -10.01 14.31 -53.97
C PRO A 15 -8.64 14.19 -53.28
N SER A 16 -8.51 13.27 -52.33
CA SER A 16 -7.27 13.06 -51.57
C SER A 16 -6.94 11.58 -51.45
N SER A 17 -5.68 11.21 -51.65
CA SER A 17 -5.15 9.86 -51.40
C SER A 17 -4.79 9.61 -49.94
N GLN A 18 -4.79 10.66 -49.10
CA GLN A 18 -4.45 10.56 -47.68
C GLN A 18 -5.64 10.11 -46.82
N VAL A 19 -6.87 10.21 -47.35
CA VAL A 19 -8.07 9.72 -46.68
C VAL A 19 -8.50 8.39 -47.30
N ARG A 20 -8.77 7.40 -46.44
CA ARG A 20 -9.25 6.08 -46.88
C ARG A 20 -10.76 5.97 -46.90
N SER A 21 -11.47 6.89 -46.23
CA SER A 21 -12.94 7.00 -46.23
C SER A 21 -13.34 8.43 -46.57
N PRO A 22 -14.53 8.64 -47.16
CA PRO A 22 -15.17 9.95 -47.18
C PRO A 22 -15.23 10.54 -45.77
N CYS A 23 -14.91 11.82 -45.66
CA CYS A 23 -15.01 12.54 -44.40
C CYS A 23 -15.09 14.05 -44.60
N LEU A 24 -15.77 14.72 -43.66
CA LEU A 24 -15.73 16.18 -43.56
C LEU A 24 -14.60 16.65 -42.66
N PHE A 25 -13.88 17.67 -43.11
CA PHE A 25 -12.77 18.29 -42.37
C PHE A 25 -12.80 19.82 -42.45
N GLY A 26 -12.51 20.48 -41.32
CA GLY A 26 -12.38 21.94 -41.20
C GLY A 26 -13.44 22.60 -40.31
N PHE A 27 -13.03 23.61 -39.54
CA PHE A 27 -13.88 24.28 -38.52
C PHE A 27 -14.81 25.36 -39.10
N ILE A 28 -14.30 26.26 -39.95
CA ILE A 28 -15.04 27.44 -40.45
C ILE A 28 -15.66 27.19 -41.84
N ARG A 29 -14.99 26.40 -42.70
CA ARG A 29 -15.44 26.03 -44.05
C ARG A 29 -15.18 24.54 -44.30
N PRO A 30 -16.09 23.65 -43.86
CA PRO A 30 -15.87 22.22 -43.96
C PRO A 30 -15.77 21.79 -45.43
N ARG A 31 -14.69 21.08 -45.74
CA ARG A 31 -14.43 20.48 -47.06
C ARG A 31 -14.73 18.99 -46.99
N LEU A 32 -15.32 18.46 -48.05
CA LEU A 32 -15.56 17.03 -48.18
C LEU A 32 -14.33 16.38 -48.82
N LEU A 33 -13.60 15.61 -48.05
CA LEU A 33 -12.46 14.83 -48.51
C LEU A 33 -12.97 13.50 -49.07
N LEU A 34 -12.66 13.23 -50.34
CA LEU A 34 -13.03 11.98 -51.00
C LEU A 34 -11.78 11.18 -51.36
N PRO A 35 -11.73 9.87 -51.04
CA PRO A 35 -10.70 8.98 -51.55
C PRO A 35 -10.70 8.97 -53.07
N ARG A 36 -9.53 9.14 -53.71
CA ARG A 36 -9.42 9.10 -55.18
C ARG A 36 -9.96 7.81 -55.78
N GLU A 37 -9.69 6.68 -55.14
CA GLU A 37 -10.18 5.36 -55.57
C GLU A 37 -11.71 5.27 -55.63
N MET A 38 -12.42 6.08 -54.85
CA MET A 38 -13.87 6.07 -54.82
C MET A 38 -14.47 6.81 -56.02
N LEU A 39 -13.77 7.81 -56.57
CA LEU A 39 -14.19 8.48 -57.80
C LEU A 39 -14.07 7.57 -59.03
N GLU A 40 -13.18 6.59 -58.98
CA GLU A 40 -12.93 5.66 -60.10
C GLU A 40 -13.82 4.40 -60.02
N LYS A 41 -14.13 3.92 -58.80
CA LYS A 41 -14.72 2.58 -58.59
C LYS A 41 -16.16 2.58 -58.05
N ALA A 42 -16.68 3.69 -57.54
CA ALA A 42 -18.03 3.74 -56.99
C ALA A 42 -19.07 4.05 -58.08
N GLY A 43 -20.18 3.31 -58.06
CA GLY A 43 -21.30 3.58 -58.95
C GLY A 43 -22.00 4.90 -58.63
N HIS A 44 -22.76 5.45 -59.59
CA HIS A 44 -23.45 6.74 -59.43
C HIS A 44 -24.38 6.76 -58.21
N GLU A 45 -25.13 5.68 -57.96
CA GLU A 45 -26.02 5.57 -56.80
C GLU A 45 -25.27 5.38 -55.48
N GLU A 46 -24.16 4.63 -55.47
CA GLU A 46 -23.29 4.52 -54.29
C GLU A 46 -22.73 5.89 -53.90
N MET A 47 -22.26 6.67 -54.88
CA MET A 47 -21.77 8.04 -54.68
C MET A 47 -22.87 8.97 -54.17
N ARG A 48 -24.09 8.87 -54.71
CA ARG A 48 -25.25 9.63 -54.22
C ARG A 48 -25.50 9.37 -52.73
N TYR A 49 -25.52 8.10 -52.30
CA TYR A 49 -25.73 7.73 -50.90
C TYR A 49 -24.61 8.23 -49.97
N VAL A 50 -23.36 8.15 -50.42
CA VAL A 50 -22.22 8.73 -49.68
C VAL A 50 -22.39 10.24 -49.51
N PHE A 51 -22.73 10.97 -50.58
CA PHE A 51 -22.95 12.41 -50.48
C PHE A 51 -24.12 12.77 -49.57
N LEU A 52 -25.21 12.00 -49.57
CA LEU A 52 -26.33 12.22 -48.65
C LEU A 52 -25.89 12.02 -47.19
N HIS A 53 -25.07 11.00 -46.91
CA HIS A 53 -24.54 10.72 -45.58
C HIS A 53 -23.61 11.82 -45.07
N GLU A 54 -22.66 12.26 -45.89
CA GLU A 54 -21.73 13.34 -45.51
C GLU A 54 -22.45 14.68 -45.31
N LEU A 55 -23.44 14.99 -46.16
CA LEU A 55 -24.28 16.18 -45.96
C LEU A 55 -25.15 16.08 -44.70
N ALA A 56 -25.46 14.88 -44.22
CA ALA A 56 -26.18 14.69 -42.95
C ALA A 56 -25.32 15.16 -41.76
N HIS A 57 -24.02 14.81 -41.73
CA HIS A 57 -23.08 15.30 -40.73
C HIS A 57 -22.97 16.83 -40.73
N LEU A 58 -22.94 17.43 -41.93
CA LEU A 58 -22.88 18.88 -42.07
C LEU A 58 -24.15 19.57 -41.55
N LYS A 59 -25.33 19.03 -41.90
CA LYS A 59 -26.61 19.56 -41.44
C LYS A 59 -26.78 19.45 -39.92
N ARG A 60 -26.29 18.35 -39.33
CA ARG A 60 -26.33 18.11 -37.88
C ARG A 60 -25.22 18.83 -37.10
N ARG A 61 -24.32 19.56 -37.79
CA ARG A 61 -23.21 20.32 -37.19
C ARG A 61 -22.25 19.44 -36.38
N ASP A 62 -22.07 18.19 -36.81
CA ASP A 62 -21.31 17.18 -36.07
C ASP A 62 -19.83 17.53 -35.87
N ILE A 63 -19.26 18.35 -36.74
CA ILE A 63 -17.87 18.82 -36.64
C ILE A 63 -17.69 19.71 -35.40
N TYR A 64 -18.65 20.60 -35.12
CA TYR A 64 -18.62 21.47 -33.94
C TYR A 64 -18.78 20.66 -32.65
N VAL A 65 -19.66 19.65 -32.67
CA VAL A 65 -19.83 18.72 -31.55
C VAL A 65 -18.54 17.91 -31.32
N GLY A 66 -17.84 17.51 -32.38
CA GLY A 66 -16.53 16.88 -32.31
C GLY A 66 -15.47 17.75 -31.63
N TRP A 67 -15.44 19.05 -31.93
CA TRP A 67 -14.54 20.00 -31.27
C TRP A 67 -14.90 20.23 -29.79
N LEU A 68 -16.19 20.44 -29.48
CA LEU A 68 -16.66 20.62 -28.11
C LEU A 68 -16.32 19.41 -27.25
N THR A 69 -16.55 18.20 -27.77
CA THR A 69 -16.24 16.96 -27.05
C THR A 69 -14.74 16.77 -26.86
N SER A 70 -13.91 17.13 -27.85
CA SER A 70 -12.45 17.13 -27.70
C SER A 70 -12.00 18.12 -26.60
N PHE A 71 -12.57 19.32 -26.55
CA PHE A 71 -12.29 20.30 -25.49
C PHE A 71 -12.71 19.79 -24.10
N LEU A 72 -13.90 19.21 -23.99
CA LEU A 72 -14.37 18.61 -22.74
C LEU A 72 -13.53 17.40 -22.31
N GLN A 73 -12.99 16.62 -23.26
CA GLN A 73 -12.06 15.53 -22.96
C GLN A 73 -10.70 16.04 -22.48
N VAL A 74 -10.25 17.22 -22.94
CA VAL A 74 -9.06 17.87 -22.39
C VAL A 74 -9.31 18.34 -20.96
N LEU A 75 -10.46 18.98 -20.68
CA LEU A 75 -10.81 19.42 -19.32
C LEU A 75 -11.03 18.24 -18.36
N HIS A 76 -11.67 17.18 -18.83
CA HIS A 76 -11.99 15.98 -18.07
C HIS A 76 -11.08 14.81 -18.42
N TRP A 77 -9.81 15.08 -18.71
CA TRP A 77 -8.85 14.06 -19.12
C TRP A 77 -8.75 12.90 -18.10
N PHE A 78 -9.01 13.19 -16.82
CA PHE A 78 -9.00 12.22 -15.71
C PHE A 78 -10.33 11.47 -15.49
N ASN A 79 -11.45 11.84 -16.11
CA ASN A 79 -12.78 11.27 -15.79
C ASN A 79 -13.20 10.17 -16.77
N PRO A 80 -13.08 8.87 -16.42
CA PRO A 80 -13.36 7.75 -17.32
C PRO A 80 -14.83 7.67 -17.77
N LEU A 81 -15.78 8.17 -16.98
CA LEU A 81 -17.20 8.19 -17.36
C LEU A 81 -17.45 9.15 -18.52
N VAL A 82 -16.76 10.30 -18.54
CA VAL A 82 -16.83 11.26 -19.65
C VAL A 82 -16.24 10.66 -20.93
N TRP A 83 -15.13 9.94 -20.82
CA TRP A 83 -14.54 9.20 -21.95
C TRP A 83 -15.49 8.14 -22.51
N PHE A 84 -16.14 7.36 -21.64
CA PHE A 84 -17.13 6.35 -22.04
C PHE A 84 -18.39 6.98 -22.67
N ALA A 85 -18.91 8.07 -22.09
CA ALA A 85 -20.05 8.80 -22.61
C ALA A 85 -19.78 9.32 -24.03
N PHE A 86 -18.60 9.92 -24.27
CA PHE A 86 -18.22 10.39 -25.60
C PHE A 86 -17.88 9.27 -26.59
N TYR A 87 -17.45 8.10 -26.11
CA TYR A 87 -17.36 6.90 -26.94
C TYR A 87 -18.75 6.44 -27.43
N ARG A 88 -19.74 6.41 -26.52
CA ARG A 88 -21.15 6.07 -26.87
C ARG A 88 -21.78 7.10 -27.79
N MET A 89 -21.61 8.39 -27.50
CA MET A 89 -22.12 9.50 -28.32
C MET A 89 -21.60 9.44 -29.76
N ARG A 90 -20.32 9.10 -29.98
CA ARG A 90 -19.75 8.91 -31.32
C ARG A 90 -20.44 7.78 -32.08
N SER A 91 -20.80 6.68 -31.40
CA SER A 91 -21.55 5.60 -32.02
C SER A 91 -22.98 6.00 -32.40
N ASP A 92 -23.64 6.80 -31.56
CA ASP A 92 -25.03 7.21 -31.79
C ASP A 92 -25.13 8.31 -32.88
N ARG A 93 -24.05 9.07 -33.09
CA ARG A 93 -23.93 10.05 -34.18
C ARG A 93 -24.13 9.44 -35.56
N GLU A 94 -23.47 8.31 -35.84
CA GLU A 94 -23.55 7.62 -37.13
C GLU A 94 -24.98 7.09 -37.39
N LEU A 95 -25.65 6.56 -36.37
CA LEU A 95 -27.05 6.14 -36.42
C LEU A 95 -28.00 7.31 -36.73
N ALA A 96 -27.75 8.47 -36.13
CA ALA A 96 -28.56 9.67 -36.36
C ALA A 96 -28.38 10.22 -37.79
N CYS A 97 -27.18 10.12 -38.35
CA CYS A 97 -26.92 10.47 -39.75
C CYS A 97 -27.64 9.52 -40.71
N ASP A 98 -27.55 8.21 -40.49
CA ASP A 98 -28.29 7.22 -41.28
C ASP A 98 -29.80 7.44 -41.25
N ALA A 99 -30.36 7.71 -40.06
CA ALA A 99 -31.78 8.02 -39.90
C ALA A 99 -32.19 9.28 -40.68
N LEU A 100 -31.33 10.30 -40.73
CA LEU A 100 -31.59 11.53 -41.46
C LEU A 100 -31.54 11.32 -42.98
N VAL A 101 -30.64 10.48 -43.47
CA VAL A 101 -30.62 10.08 -44.89
C VAL A 101 -31.90 9.35 -45.24
N LEU A 102 -32.28 8.33 -44.46
CA LEU A 102 -33.50 7.55 -44.68
C LEU A 102 -34.79 8.38 -44.60
N ALA A 103 -34.81 9.43 -43.78
CA ALA A 103 -35.93 10.37 -43.72
C ALA A 103 -36.09 11.21 -45.00
N ARG A 104 -35.04 11.34 -45.81
CA ARG A 104 -34.96 12.17 -47.03
C ARG A 104 -34.91 11.34 -48.32
N THR A 105 -34.89 10.01 -48.21
CA THR A 105 -34.99 9.07 -49.33
C THR A 105 -36.39 8.45 -49.40
N GLN A 106 -36.70 7.78 -50.51
CA GLN A 106 -37.93 7.00 -50.64
C GLN A 106 -37.84 5.70 -49.81
N LYS A 107 -38.98 5.06 -49.51
CA LYS A 107 -39.03 3.91 -48.59
C LYS A 107 -38.32 2.69 -49.17
N GLU A 108 -38.35 2.58 -50.49
CA GLU A 108 -37.78 1.55 -51.35
C GLU A 108 -36.24 1.65 -51.41
N GLU A 109 -35.67 2.85 -51.25
CA GLU A 109 -34.22 3.13 -51.30
C GLU A 109 -33.45 2.68 -50.03
N SER A 110 -34.15 2.23 -48.97
CA SER A 110 -33.53 1.84 -47.68
C SER A 110 -32.60 0.63 -47.78
N GLN A 111 -32.96 -0.35 -48.61
CA GLN A 111 -32.14 -1.54 -48.84
C GLN A 111 -30.90 -1.23 -49.67
N GLU A 112 -31.04 -0.36 -50.67
CA GLU A 112 -29.94 0.09 -51.53
C GLU A 112 -28.93 0.93 -50.75
N TYR A 113 -29.41 1.84 -49.91
CA TYR A 113 -28.58 2.61 -48.98
C TYR A 113 -27.80 1.70 -48.02
N GLY A 114 -28.46 0.70 -47.43
CA GLY A 114 -27.82 -0.28 -46.56
C GLY A 114 -26.72 -1.08 -47.29
N ARG A 115 -26.97 -1.50 -48.54
CA ARG A 115 -25.97 -2.19 -49.37
C ARG A 115 -24.79 -1.28 -49.72
N ALA A 116 -25.04 0.00 -50.02
CA ALA A 116 -24.00 0.98 -50.30
C ALA A 116 -23.06 1.18 -49.08
N ILE A 117 -23.60 1.27 -47.85
CA ILE A 117 -22.78 1.37 -46.63
C ILE A 117 -21.92 0.12 -46.42
N VAL A 118 -22.50 -1.08 -46.59
CA VAL A 118 -21.75 -2.34 -46.45
C VAL A 118 -20.67 -2.47 -47.52
N GLY A 119 -20.97 -2.05 -48.75
CA GLY A 119 -20.02 -2.01 -49.87
C GLY A 119 -18.85 -1.07 -49.60
N LEU A 120 -19.14 0.14 -49.10
CA LEU A 120 -18.15 1.13 -48.73
C LEU A 120 -17.21 0.61 -47.63
N LEU A 121 -17.77 0.02 -46.56
CA LEU A 121 -17.01 -0.54 -45.44
C LEU A 121 -16.16 -1.76 -45.81
N ARG A 122 -16.58 -2.56 -46.78
CA ARG A 122 -15.78 -3.68 -47.31
C ARG A 122 -14.59 -3.18 -48.13
N ARG A 123 -14.77 -2.13 -48.93
CA ARG A 123 -13.75 -1.61 -49.86
C ARG A 123 -12.76 -0.65 -49.18
N PHE A 124 -13.20 0.06 -48.16
CA PHE A 124 -12.45 1.15 -47.54
C PHE A 124 -12.33 0.94 -46.01
N SER A 125 -11.26 0.26 -45.58
CA SER A 125 -11.01 -0.02 -44.16
C SER A 125 -10.13 1.04 -43.48
N ARG A 126 -10.58 1.44 -42.27
CA ARG A 126 -9.91 2.21 -41.20
C ARG A 126 -9.30 3.57 -41.60
N SER A 127 -10.01 4.64 -41.27
CA SER A 127 -9.40 5.98 -41.10
C SER A 127 -8.74 6.08 -39.72
N GLN A 128 -7.64 6.82 -39.57
CA GLN A 128 -7.05 7.09 -38.24
C GLN A 128 -7.89 8.14 -37.49
N PRO A 129 -8.04 8.05 -36.16
CA PRO A 129 -8.77 9.06 -35.39
C PRO A 129 -7.92 10.32 -35.29
N LEU A 130 -8.29 11.36 -36.03
CA LEU A 130 -7.82 12.73 -35.80
C LEU A 130 -8.96 13.56 -35.19
N PRO A 131 -8.65 14.52 -34.29
CA PRO A 131 -9.64 15.49 -33.81
C PRO A 131 -10.34 16.16 -35.00
N ALA A 132 -11.67 16.31 -34.90
CA ALA A 132 -12.51 16.97 -35.89
C ALA A 132 -12.69 16.30 -37.27
N MET A 133 -12.35 15.02 -37.42
CA MET A 133 -12.81 14.22 -38.56
C MET A 133 -14.17 13.57 -38.27
N ALA A 134 -15.16 13.80 -39.14
CA ALA A 134 -16.36 12.97 -39.21
C ALA A 134 -16.13 11.93 -40.31
N GLY A 135 -15.97 10.66 -39.95
CA GLY A 135 -15.73 9.58 -40.88
C GLY A 135 -15.99 8.21 -40.24
N ILE A 136 -16.16 7.20 -41.09
CA ILE A 136 -16.61 5.87 -40.70
C ILE A 136 -15.45 5.10 -40.04
N LEU A 137 -15.52 4.97 -38.71
CA LEU A 137 -14.58 4.24 -37.86
C LEU A 137 -15.41 3.32 -36.96
N GLU A 138 -15.63 2.08 -37.40
CA GLU A 138 -16.61 1.21 -36.75
C GLU A 138 -16.08 -0.18 -36.40
N THR A 139 -16.48 -0.64 -35.21
CA THR A 139 -16.40 -2.04 -34.79
C THR A 139 -17.52 -2.85 -35.45
N LYS A 140 -17.33 -4.17 -35.59
CA LYS A 140 -18.37 -5.09 -36.15
C LYS A 140 -19.73 -4.94 -35.44
N THR A 141 -19.72 -4.64 -34.14
CA THR A 141 -20.92 -4.44 -33.31
C THR A 141 -21.66 -3.15 -33.67
N GLN A 142 -20.94 -2.06 -33.95
CA GLN A 142 -21.54 -0.78 -34.37
C GLN A 142 -22.17 -0.89 -35.74
N LEU A 143 -21.49 -1.57 -36.68
CA LEU A 143 -22.02 -1.83 -38.00
C LEU A 143 -23.31 -2.66 -37.97
N LYS A 144 -23.34 -3.74 -37.18
CA LYS A 144 -24.56 -4.55 -36.99
C LYS A 144 -25.73 -3.70 -36.48
N ARG A 145 -25.46 -2.76 -35.56
CA ARG A 145 -26.47 -1.85 -35.01
C ARG A 145 -27.03 -0.90 -36.06
N ARG A 146 -26.18 -0.34 -36.93
CA ARG A 146 -26.58 0.53 -38.06
C ARG A 146 -27.44 -0.20 -39.07
N ILE A 147 -27.00 -1.37 -39.56
CA ILE A 147 -27.77 -2.16 -40.52
C ILE A 147 -29.12 -2.59 -39.94
N THR A 148 -29.15 -2.96 -38.65
CA THR A 148 -30.41 -3.31 -37.96
C THR A 148 -31.35 -2.10 -37.88
N MET A 149 -30.82 -0.91 -37.61
CA MET A 149 -31.61 0.34 -37.56
C MET A 149 -32.14 0.70 -38.95
N ILE A 150 -31.30 0.65 -39.98
CA ILE A 150 -31.67 0.93 -41.38
C ILE A 150 -32.78 -0.03 -41.84
N ALA A 151 -32.63 -1.33 -41.57
CA ALA A 151 -33.62 -2.34 -41.94
C ALA A 151 -34.97 -2.19 -41.22
N ARG A 152 -34.98 -1.58 -40.03
CA ARG A 152 -36.19 -1.39 -39.20
C ARG A 152 -36.68 0.05 -39.17
N PHE A 153 -36.14 0.92 -40.02
CA PHE A 153 -36.45 2.35 -40.00
C PHE A 153 -37.93 2.58 -40.32
N LYS A 154 -38.63 3.27 -39.42
CA LYS A 154 -40.01 3.72 -39.63
C LYS A 154 -40.04 5.24 -39.78
N LYS A 155 -40.56 5.71 -40.91
CA LYS A 155 -40.88 7.13 -41.15
C LYS A 155 -41.84 7.60 -40.04
N ASP A 156 -41.57 8.76 -39.44
CA ASP A 156 -42.31 9.35 -38.30
C ASP A 156 -42.06 8.78 -36.88
N SER A 157 -41.06 7.92 -36.70
CA SER A 157 -40.63 7.46 -35.36
C SER A 157 -40.12 8.57 -34.43
N TYR A 158 -39.70 9.73 -34.98
CA TYR A 158 -39.25 10.90 -34.22
C TYR A 158 -40.36 11.61 -33.43
N ARG A 159 -41.64 11.30 -33.68
CA ARG A 159 -42.79 11.89 -32.96
C ARG A 159 -42.79 11.61 -31.46
N TRP A 160 -42.09 10.55 -31.03
CA TRP A 160 -41.93 10.18 -29.63
C TRP A 160 -40.67 10.78 -28.97
N SER A 161 -39.76 11.36 -29.76
CA SER A 161 -38.53 12.00 -29.26
C SER A 161 -38.75 13.17 -28.31
N PRO A 162 -39.77 14.05 -28.48
CA PRO A 162 -40.05 15.11 -27.51
C PRO A 162 -40.36 14.56 -26.11
N LEU A 163 -41.08 13.43 -26.04
CA LEU A 163 -41.48 12.77 -24.79
C LEU A 163 -40.26 12.21 -24.05
N ALA A 164 -39.30 11.61 -24.77
CA ALA A 164 -38.05 11.15 -24.20
C ALA A 164 -37.14 12.31 -23.74
N VAL A 165 -37.12 13.42 -24.47
CA VAL A 165 -36.37 14.63 -24.08
C VAL A 165 -36.98 15.27 -22.84
N ILE A 166 -38.32 15.37 -22.76
CA ILE A 166 -39.03 15.86 -21.57
C ILE A 166 -38.73 14.97 -20.36
N LEU A 167 -38.71 13.64 -20.53
CA LEU A 167 -38.36 12.71 -19.47
C LEU A 167 -36.91 12.89 -18.99
N ILE A 168 -35.95 13.10 -19.90
CA ILE A 168 -34.54 13.37 -19.56
C ILE A 168 -34.41 14.72 -18.84
N ILE A 169 -35.13 15.76 -19.28
CA ILE A 169 -35.16 17.06 -18.62
C ILE A 169 -35.76 16.93 -17.22
N LEU A 170 -36.85 16.18 -17.05
CA LEU A 170 -37.44 15.89 -15.75
C LEU A 170 -36.47 15.13 -14.84
N LEU A 171 -35.80 14.10 -15.37
CA LEU A 171 -34.75 13.36 -14.63
C LEU A 171 -33.58 14.26 -14.26
N ALA A 172 -33.14 15.17 -15.14
CA ALA A 172 -32.11 16.17 -14.86
C ALA A 172 -32.57 17.18 -13.80
N CYS A 173 -33.83 17.62 -13.84
CA CYS A 173 -34.42 18.51 -12.84
C CYS A 173 -34.63 17.84 -11.47
N VAL A 174 -34.88 16.52 -11.43
CA VAL A 174 -35.00 15.74 -10.18
C VAL A 174 -33.65 15.32 -9.62
N SER A 175 -32.63 15.11 -10.47
CA SER A 175 -31.25 14.75 -10.08
C SER A 175 -30.34 15.96 -9.84
N LEU A 176 -30.81 17.17 -10.14
CA LEU A 176 -30.28 18.41 -9.58
C LEU A 176 -31.00 18.63 -8.26
N PRO A 177 -30.49 18.17 -7.10
CA PRO A 177 -31.06 18.56 -5.83
C PRO A 177 -31.09 20.08 -5.80
N ASP A 178 -32.30 20.60 -5.59
CA ASP A 178 -32.60 21.97 -5.22
C ASP A 178 -31.56 22.39 -4.18
N ALA A 179 -30.54 23.13 -4.62
CA ALA A 179 -29.66 23.89 -3.75
C ALA A 179 -30.51 25.02 -3.18
N ARG A 180 -31.52 24.66 -2.37
CA ARG A 180 -32.13 25.56 -1.42
C ARG A 180 -31.00 26.01 -0.55
N ARG A 181 -30.53 27.23 -0.85
CA ARG A 181 -29.93 28.13 0.11
C ARG A 181 -30.92 28.26 1.28
N THR A 182 -30.88 27.31 2.22
CA THR A 182 -31.03 27.67 3.62
C THR A 182 -30.01 28.77 3.85
N LYS A 183 -30.51 29.94 4.23
CA LYS A 183 -29.69 31.07 4.66
C LYS A 183 -28.59 30.53 5.57
N ALA A 184 -27.36 30.58 5.08
CA ALA A 184 -26.18 30.45 5.91
C ALA A 184 -26.09 31.71 6.78
N SER A 185 -26.93 31.79 7.81
CA SER A 185 -26.56 32.44 9.05
C SER A 185 -25.68 31.44 9.79
N GLY A 186 -24.37 31.55 9.57
CA GLY A 186 -23.37 30.65 10.12
C GLY A 186 -22.56 29.95 9.04
N ILE A 187 -21.77 30.70 8.26
CA ILE A 187 -20.45 30.19 7.89
C ILE A 187 -19.73 29.99 9.23
N SER A 188 -19.89 28.79 9.78
CA SER A 188 -18.85 28.22 10.62
C SER A 188 -17.58 28.34 9.80
N ALA A 189 -16.60 29.05 10.33
CA ALA A 189 -15.24 29.06 9.82
C ALA A 189 -14.89 27.65 9.35
N ALA A 190 -14.15 27.53 8.22
CA ALA A 190 -13.45 26.29 7.92
C ALA A 190 -12.88 25.78 9.25
N LYS A 191 -13.32 24.59 9.71
CA LYS A 191 -12.76 23.97 10.91
C LYS A 191 -11.25 24.14 10.77
N PRO A 192 -10.57 24.85 11.70
CA PRO A 192 -9.18 25.20 11.53
C PRO A 192 -8.44 23.90 11.18
N THR A 193 -7.70 23.91 10.07
CA THR A 193 -6.87 22.78 9.69
C THR A 193 -5.95 22.54 10.89
N ARG A 194 -6.19 21.44 11.62
CA ARG A 194 -5.44 21.16 12.85
C ARG A 194 -3.97 21.01 12.44
N HIS A 195 -3.10 21.86 12.97
CA HIS A 195 -1.67 21.76 12.72
C HIS A 195 -1.10 20.64 13.59
N ILE A 196 -1.27 19.40 13.11
CA ILE A 196 -0.70 18.22 13.77
C ILE A 196 0.82 18.36 13.73
N THR A 197 1.45 18.27 14.89
CA THR A 197 2.91 18.28 15.02
C THR A 197 3.38 16.86 15.27
N LEU A 198 4.30 16.39 14.43
CA LEU A 198 4.95 15.08 14.58
C LEU A 198 6.42 15.30 14.88
N ARG A 199 6.90 14.69 15.97
CA ARG A 199 8.30 14.80 16.38
C ARG A 199 8.85 13.43 16.74
N GLN A 200 10.02 13.11 16.20
CA GLN A 200 10.77 11.94 16.63
C GLN A 200 11.42 12.24 17.99
N VAL A 201 11.21 11.35 18.95
CA VAL A 201 11.68 11.48 20.34
C VAL A 201 12.93 10.66 20.56
N LEU A 202 12.92 9.39 20.13
CA LEU A 202 14.05 8.46 20.30
C LEU A 202 14.27 7.62 19.03
N THR A 203 15.49 7.10 18.89
CA THR A 203 15.82 6.09 17.89
C THR A 203 16.93 5.17 18.36
N GLY A 204 16.98 3.95 17.81
CA GLY A 204 18.01 2.97 18.10
C GLY A 204 17.61 2.01 19.21
N SER A 205 18.60 1.44 19.89
CA SER A 205 18.40 0.42 20.93
C SER A 205 17.59 0.92 22.12
N ASP A 206 17.66 2.21 22.45
CA ASP A 206 16.91 2.77 23.56
C ASP A 206 15.40 2.83 23.27
N ALA A 207 15.02 2.99 22.00
CA ALA A 207 13.62 2.99 21.58
C ALA A 207 12.99 1.58 21.58
N ASP A 208 13.78 0.52 21.36
CA ASP A 208 13.29 -0.87 21.23
C ASP A 208 12.52 -1.36 22.47
N ASN A 209 12.92 -0.85 23.64
CA ASN A 209 12.49 -1.34 24.94
C ASN A 209 11.56 -0.36 25.69
N CYS A 210 11.30 0.81 25.11
CA CYS A 210 10.35 1.77 25.66
C CYS A 210 8.93 1.21 25.57
N ARG A 211 8.19 1.38 26.66
CA ARG A 211 6.77 1.03 26.80
C ARG A 211 6.00 2.33 27.07
N GLU A 212 5.04 2.29 27.97
CA GLU A 212 4.13 3.42 28.19
C GLU A 212 4.84 4.71 28.66
N VAL A 213 4.42 5.85 28.12
CA VAL A 213 4.82 7.19 28.56
C VAL A 213 4.19 7.53 29.91
N SER A 214 4.91 8.19 30.81
CA SER A 214 4.36 8.67 32.07
C SER A 214 3.29 9.75 31.83
N PRO A 215 2.28 9.89 32.69
CA PRO A 215 1.22 10.89 32.51
C PRO A 215 1.73 12.34 32.37
N ASP A 216 2.88 12.66 32.95
CA ASP A 216 3.53 13.96 32.89
C ASP A 216 4.52 14.14 31.71
N GLY A 217 4.68 13.11 30.86
CA GLY A 217 5.56 13.15 29.69
C GLY A 217 7.06 13.21 30.00
N ARG A 218 7.49 12.92 31.24
CA ARG A 218 8.90 12.97 31.63
C ARG A 218 9.64 11.64 31.43
N TYR A 219 8.94 10.51 31.50
CA TYR A 219 9.53 9.18 31.49
C TYR A 219 8.84 8.25 30.51
N PHE A 220 9.57 7.26 30.00
CA PHE A 220 8.98 6.01 29.54
C PHE A 220 9.17 4.94 30.61
N SER A 221 8.21 4.04 30.76
CA SER A 221 8.51 2.72 31.32
C SER A 221 9.37 1.96 30.31
N TYR A 222 10.31 1.15 30.79
CA TYR A 222 11.32 0.49 29.97
C TYR A 222 11.57 -0.91 30.50
N VAL A 223 11.72 -1.90 29.62
CA VAL A 223 12.08 -3.27 30.04
C VAL A 223 13.36 -3.70 29.35
N ASP A 224 14.37 -4.08 30.13
CA ASP A 224 15.69 -4.41 29.60
C ASP A 224 15.81 -5.88 29.16
N TYR A 225 15.12 -6.28 28.09
CA TYR A 225 15.21 -7.66 27.56
C TYR A 225 16.61 -8.07 27.08
N GLY A 226 17.53 -7.11 26.90
CA GLY A 226 18.87 -7.38 26.42
C GLY A 226 19.79 -7.92 27.51
N ASP A 227 19.64 -7.41 28.73
CA ASP A 227 20.62 -7.65 29.79
C ASP A 227 20.06 -8.39 31.01
N SER A 228 18.87 -8.02 31.47
CA SER A 228 18.29 -8.62 32.67
C SER A 228 16.84 -9.06 32.52
N GLY A 229 15.98 -8.29 31.86
CA GLY A 229 14.52 -8.47 31.89
C GLY A 229 13.84 -7.59 32.95
N ASP A 230 14.62 -6.75 33.65
CA ASP A 230 14.10 -5.86 34.69
C ASP A 230 13.25 -4.72 34.14
N LEU A 231 12.31 -4.29 34.98
CA LEU A 231 11.58 -3.05 34.79
C LEU A 231 12.46 -1.86 35.20
N ALA A 232 12.49 -0.85 34.34
CA ALA A 232 13.19 0.40 34.53
C ALA A 232 12.33 1.58 34.06
N ILE A 233 12.81 2.79 34.34
CA ILE A 233 12.30 4.02 33.74
C ILE A 233 13.40 4.68 32.91
N TYR A 234 12.99 5.28 31.80
CA TYR A 234 13.85 6.05 30.90
C TYR A 234 13.44 7.52 30.98
N GLU A 235 14.34 8.41 31.41
CA GLU A 235 14.09 9.85 31.45
C GLU A 235 14.26 10.47 30.06
N ILE A 236 13.16 11.02 29.51
CA ILE A 236 13.10 11.47 28.12
C ILE A 236 14.07 12.63 27.85
N ALA A 237 14.22 13.54 28.81
CA ALA A 237 15.04 14.75 28.63
C ALA A 237 16.55 14.48 28.68
N THR A 238 16.99 13.50 29.47
CA THR A 238 18.43 13.24 29.74
C THR A 238 18.93 11.97 29.09
N GLY A 239 18.02 11.06 28.70
CA GLY A 239 18.34 9.71 28.24
C GLY A 239 18.79 8.76 29.35
N LYS A 240 18.64 9.14 30.62
CA LYS A 240 19.10 8.34 31.76
C LYS A 240 18.12 7.21 32.07
N LYS A 241 18.65 6.00 32.23
CA LYS A 241 17.92 4.80 32.66
C LYS A 241 18.06 4.61 34.18
N ARG A 242 16.97 4.23 34.85
CA ARG A 242 16.95 3.83 36.25
C ARG A 242 16.14 2.55 36.43
N HIS A 243 16.79 1.47 36.83
CA HIS A 243 16.12 0.21 37.16
C HIS A 243 15.25 0.37 38.40
N LEU A 244 14.05 -0.21 38.35
CA LEU A 244 13.13 -0.31 39.47
C LEU A 244 13.16 -1.71 40.08
N THR A 245 13.36 -2.74 39.25
CA THR A 245 13.61 -4.12 39.70
C THR A 245 15.07 -4.50 39.52
N ASN A 246 15.52 -5.49 40.29
CA ASN A 246 16.86 -6.06 40.21
C ASN A 246 16.77 -7.56 40.55
N GLN A 247 15.89 -8.27 39.85
CA GLN A 247 15.55 -9.66 40.18
C GLN A 247 15.96 -10.65 39.08
N ALA A 248 16.14 -10.19 37.85
CA ALA A 248 16.30 -11.10 36.74
C ALA A 248 17.77 -11.48 36.45
N ASN A 249 18.02 -12.79 36.35
CA ASN A 249 19.34 -13.40 36.27
C ASN A 249 20.03 -13.13 34.91
N LYS A 250 21.34 -12.87 34.95
CA LYS A 250 22.18 -12.65 33.75
C LYS A 250 22.43 -13.97 33.01
N GLY A 251 21.61 -14.33 32.02
CA GLY A 251 21.90 -15.50 31.17
C GLY A 251 20.97 -15.66 29.97
N TYR A 252 21.54 -15.66 28.76
CA TYR A 252 20.82 -15.80 27.49
C TYR A 252 20.21 -17.19 27.20
N LEU A 253 20.21 -18.15 28.14
CA LEU A 253 19.96 -19.57 27.84
C LEU A 253 19.07 -20.35 28.85
N THR A 254 18.38 -19.71 29.79
CA THR A 254 17.43 -20.33 30.77
C THR A 254 16.19 -19.44 30.96
N PRO A 255 15.02 -19.94 31.41
CA PRO A 255 13.76 -19.19 31.31
C PRO A 255 13.89 -17.81 31.96
N MET A 256 13.69 -16.79 31.14
CA MET A 256 14.00 -15.41 31.48
C MET A 256 12.90 -14.87 32.40
N GLU A 257 13.21 -14.67 33.67
CA GLU A 257 12.35 -13.82 34.51
C GLU A 257 12.33 -12.42 33.92
N CYS A 258 11.16 -11.89 33.60
CA CYS A 258 11.10 -10.56 33.00
C CYS A 258 9.77 -9.85 33.20
N ALA A 259 9.85 -8.52 33.21
CA ALA A 259 8.70 -7.64 33.28
C ALA A 259 7.97 -7.55 31.93
N PHE A 260 6.64 -7.48 31.99
CA PHE A 260 5.78 -7.24 30.84
C PHE A 260 4.69 -6.23 31.17
N TYR A 261 4.19 -5.58 30.12
CA TYR A 261 2.98 -4.75 30.16
C TYR A 261 2.97 -3.67 31.26
N PRO A 262 4.06 -2.91 31.48
CA PRO A 262 4.05 -1.87 32.51
C PRO A 262 2.97 -0.81 32.21
N ARG A 263 2.27 -0.40 33.27
CA ARG A 263 1.25 0.66 33.28
C ARG A 263 1.44 1.64 34.43
N TRP A 264 1.63 2.91 34.11
CA TRP A 264 1.76 3.99 35.07
C TRP A 264 0.45 4.24 35.82
N SER A 265 0.54 4.44 37.13
CA SER A 265 -0.59 4.96 37.89
C SER A 265 -0.95 6.38 37.42
N PRO A 266 -2.20 6.82 37.55
CA PRO A 266 -2.63 8.13 37.05
C PRO A 266 -1.86 9.29 37.68
N ASP A 267 -1.39 9.13 38.92
CA ASP A 267 -0.58 10.11 39.65
C ASP A 267 0.92 10.07 39.28
N GLY A 268 1.35 9.07 38.51
CA GLY A 268 2.73 8.87 38.06
C GLY A 268 3.69 8.34 39.14
N LYS A 269 3.21 7.86 40.29
CA LYS A 269 4.07 7.42 41.41
C LYS A 269 4.34 5.92 41.45
N GLN A 270 3.52 5.12 40.78
CA GLN A 270 3.58 3.67 40.79
C GLN A 270 3.47 3.11 39.37
N ILE A 271 3.94 1.88 39.18
CA ILE A 271 3.79 1.13 37.94
C ILE A 271 3.22 -0.25 38.27
N ALA A 272 2.09 -0.60 37.67
CA ALA A 272 1.59 -1.97 37.63
C ALA A 272 2.23 -2.72 36.45
N TYR A 273 2.63 -3.96 36.65
CA TYR A 273 3.29 -4.75 35.61
C TYR A 273 3.12 -6.25 35.86
N CYS A 274 3.25 -7.03 34.81
CA CYS A 274 3.29 -8.49 34.89
C CYS A 274 4.75 -8.95 35.06
N TRP A 275 4.97 -10.00 35.83
CA TRP A 275 6.30 -10.61 35.98
C TRP A 275 6.23 -12.08 35.58
N TRP A 276 6.96 -12.45 34.53
CA TRP A 276 7.18 -13.84 34.16
C TRP A 276 8.20 -14.46 35.10
N ARG A 277 7.88 -15.63 35.66
CA ARG A 277 8.73 -16.35 36.61
C ARG A 277 9.39 -17.58 35.97
N GLU A 278 10.39 -18.13 36.64
CA GLU A 278 11.07 -19.36 36.20
C GLU A 278 10.15 -20.58 36.10
N ASP A 279 9.09 -20.66 36.92
CA ASP A 279 8.10 -21.73 36.90
C ASP A 279 7.00 -21.55 35.82
N GLU A 280 7.29 -20.73 34.80
CA GLU A 280 6.39 -20.38 33.68
C GLU A 280 5.06 -19.75 34.14
N PHE A 281 5.07 -19.13 35.33
CA PHE A 281 3.92 -18.47 35.92
C PHE A 281 4.03 -16.95 35.78
N ILE A 282 2.89 -16.25 35.61
CA ILE A 282 2.84 -14.78 35.52
C ILE A 282 2.11 -14.22 36.75
N ASP A 283 2.81 -13.36 37.51
CA ASP A 283 2.19 -12.57 38.58
C ASP A 283 1.86 -11.15 38.10
N LEU A 284 0.81 -10.55 38.67
CA LEU A 284 0.58 -9.11 38.62
C LEU A 284 1.23 -8.43 39.83
N ARG A 285 2.03 -7.40 39.60
CA ARG A 285 2.78 -6.67 40.64
C ARG A 285 2.60 -5.16 40.51
N ILE A 286 2.81 -4.44 41.61
CA ILE A 286 3.02 -2.98 41.62
C ILE A 286 4.39 -2.67 42.23
N ILE A 287 5.04 -1.62 41.72
CA ILE A 287 6.24 -1.04 42.29
C ILE A 287 6.17 0.49 42.34
N GLY A 288 6.77 1.10 43.37
CA GLY A 288 6.99 2.54 43.47
C GLY A 288 8.23 3.01 42.71
N LEU A 289 8.28 4.29 42.33
CA LEU A 289 9.45 4.86 41.64
C LEU A 289 10.71 4.97 42.50
N ASP A 290 10.60 4.78 43.80
CA ASP A 290 11.74 4.72 44.73
C ASP A 290 12.55 3.43 44.61
N GLY A 291 12.06 2.44 43.84
CA GLY A 291 12.69 1.12 43.72
C GLY A 291 12.47 0.26 44.96
N SER A 292 11.45 0.57 45.78
CA SER A 292 11.03 -0.27 46.90
C SER A 292 10.62 -1.67 46.44
N LYS A 293 10.63 -2.63 47.37
CA LYS A 293 10.34 -4.05 47.06
C LYS A 293 8.98 -4.17 46.34
N PRO A 294 8.91 -4.83 45.17
CA PRO A 294 7.63 -5.02 44.47
C PRO A 294 6.60 -5.73 45.35
N ARG A 295 5.35 -5.28 45.25
CA ARG A 295 4.21 -5.92 45.89
C ARG A 295 3.47 -6.78 44.86
N ILE A 296 3.36 -8.08 45.12
CA ILE A 296 2.49 -8.97 44.33
C ILE A 296 1.05 -8.64 44.68
N LEU A 297 0.26 -8.30 43.66
CA LEU A 297 -1.17 -8.07 43.80
C LEU A 297 -1.99 -9.32 43.53
N TYR A 298 -1.62 -10.08 42.50
CA TYR A 298 -2.37 -11.24 42.07
C TYR A 298 -1.43 -12.33 41.54
N SER A 299 -1.69 -13.56 41.97
CA SER A 299 -0.94 -14.76 41.58
C SER A 299 -1.88 -15.96 41.73
N ASP A 300 -2.28 -16.56 40.62
CA ASP A 300 -3.16 -17.74 40.57
C ASP A 300 -2.78 -18.67 39.42
N LYS A 301 -2.40 -19.91 39.75
CA LYS A 301 -1.94 -20.94 38.81
C LYS A 301 -2.96 -21.32 37.74
N GLU A 302 -4.24 -21.05 37.95
CA GLU A 302 -5.30 -21.29 36.96
C GLU A 302 -5.33 -20.22 35.86
N VAL A 303 -4.74 -19.06 36.11
CA VAL A 303 -4.56 -17.98 35.13
C VAL A 303 -3.22 -18.15 34.44
N GLY A 304 -3.25 -18.70 33.22
CA GLY A 304 -2.03 -18.94 32.42
C GLY A 304 -1.40 -17.68 31.83
N TRP A 305 -2.17 -16.59 31.69
CA TRP A 305 -1.66 -15.33 31.14
C TRP A 305 -2.34 -14.11 31.76
N ILE A 306 -1.54 -13.08 32.07
CA ILE A 306 -2.03 -11.78 32.54
C ILE A 306 -1.51 -10.69 31.60
N HIS A 307 -2.40 -9.77 31.20
CA HIS A 307 -2.02 -8.56 30.48
C HIS A 307 -2.66 -7.34 31.17
N THR A 308 -1.85 -6.44 31.71
CA THR A 308 -2.27 -5.15 32.27
C THR A 308 -2.48 -4.10 31.19
N TYR A 309 -3.62 -3.42 31.24
CA TYR A 309 -4.03 -2.47 30.21
C TYR A 309 -4.09 -1.04 30.69
N ASP A 310 -4.61 -0.78 31.90
CA ASP A 310 -4.79 0.59 32.40
C ASP A 310 -5.05 0.63 33.91
N TRP A 311 -4.98 1.82 34.50
CA TRP A 311 -5.45 2.11 35.85
C TRP A 311 -6.77 2.87 35.80
N SER A 312 -7.64 2.64 36.78
CA SER A 312 -8.80 3.50 36.96
C SER A 312 -8.33 4.94 37.26
N PRO A 313 -9.04 5.99 36.80
CA PRO A 313 -8.57 7.38 36.95
C PRO A 313 -8.30 7.80 38.41
N GLU A 314 -9.02 7.22 39.35
CA GLU A 314 -8.83 7.42 40.79
C GLU A 314 -7.69 6.58 41.41
N GLY A 315 -7.04 5.72 40.62
CA GLY A 315 -5.87 4.92 41.01
C GLY A 315 -6.18 3.73 41.92
N LYS A 316 -7.43 3.28 41.99
CA LYS A 316 -7.86 2.21 42.92
C LYS A 316 -7.93 0.84 42.27
N GLN A 317 -8.10 0.77 40.96
CA GLN A 317 -8.28 -0.48 40.22
C GLN A 317 -7.33 -0.55 39.03
N ILE A 318 -6.95 -1.76 38.65
CA ILE A 318 -6.14 -2.07 37.48
C ILE A 318 -7.02 -2.88 36.53
N LEU A 319 -7.18 -2.38 35.31
CA LEU A 319 -7.81 -3.10 34.21
C LEU A 319 -6.82 -4.10 33.63
N ALA A 320 -7.20 -5.38 33.64
CA ALA A 320 -6.38 -6.46 33.12
C ALA A 320 -7.21 -7.48 32.32
N ARG A 321 -6.51 -8.26 31.50
CA ARG A 321 -7.03 -9.48 30.90
C ARG A 321 -6.41 -10.70 31.55
N PHE A 322 -7.24 -11.65 31.95
CA PHE A 322 -6.83 -12.96 32.41
C PHE A 322 -7.16 -14.01 31.35
N GLY A 323 -6.12 -14.68 30.85
CA GLY A 323 -6.24 -15.88 30.02
C GLY A 323 -6.10 -17.11 30.90
N ARG A 324 -7.17 -17.87 31.06
CA ARG A 324 -7.22 -19.06 31.93
C ARG A 324 -6.76 -20.30 31.18
N LYS A 325 -6.28 -21.30 31.93
CA LYS A 325 -5.82 -22.58 31.38
C LYS A 325 -6.92 -23.43 30.74
N ASP A 326 -8.17 -23.19 31.15
CA ASP A 326 -9.37 -23.80 30.56
C ASP A 326 -9.76 -23.17 29.19
N GLY A 327 -9.02 -22.16 28.73
CA GLY A 327 -9.23 -21.47 27.46
C GLY A 327 -10.10 -20.21 27.56
N LEU A 328 -10.67 -19.92 28.73
CA LEU A 328 -11.47 -18.71 28.93
C LEU A 328 -10.60 -17.46 29.00
N GLU A 329 -11.06 -16.38 28.37
CA GLU A 329 -10.45 -15.05 28.44
C GLU A 329 -11.38 -14.12 29.21
N GLN A 330 -10.85 -13.30 30.11
CA GLN A 330 -11.66 -12.47 31.00
C GLN A 330 -11.15 -11.04 31.06
N ILE A 331 -12.05 -10.07 30.94
CA ILE A 331 -11.79 -8.67 31.35
C ILE A 331 -12.04 -8.60 32.84
N VAL A 332 -11.05 -8.15 33.59
CA VAL A 332 -11.09 -8.09 35.06
C VAL A 332 -10.62 -6.74 35.58
N LEU A 333 -11.14 -6.37 36.75
CA LEU A 333 -10.67 -5.24 37.55
C LEU A 333 -10.01 -5.79 38.81
N VAL A 334 -8.72 -5.49 38.98
CA VAL A 334 -7.94 -5.90 40.16
C VAL A 334 -7.77 -4.70 41.08
N SER A 335 -8.16 -4.83 42.34
CA SER A 335 -7.98 -3.80 43.36
C SER A 335 -6.49 -3.57 43.64
N ALA A 336 -6.03 -2.32 43.53
CA ALA A 336 -4.67 -1.94 43.88
C ALA A 336 -4.42 -2.01 45.40
N ALA A 337 -5.49 -1.96 46.21
CA ALA A 337 -5.41 -1.93 47.67
C ALA A 337 -5.15 -3.31 48.27
N ASP A 338 -5.77 -4.36 47.75
CA ASP A 338 -5.74 -5.71 48.33
C ASP A 338 -5.62 -6.87 47.31
N GLY A 339 -5.64 -6.57 46.00
CA GLY A 339 -5.55 -7.59 44.96
C GLY A 339 -6.85 -8.34 44.66
N SER A 340 -7.97 -7.96 45.28
CA SER A 340 -9.28 -8.55 45.00
C SER A 340 -9.68 -8.36 43.52
N VAL A 341 -10.27 -9.39 42.92
CA VAL A 341 -10.59 -9.43 41.49
C VAL A 341 -12.10 -9.39 41.27
N ARG A 342 -12.54 -8.46 40.43
CA ARG A 342 -13.91 -8.39 39.91
C ARG A 342 -13.89 -8.75 38.42
N ILE A 343 -14.58 -9.83 38.05
CA ILE A 343 -14.76 -10.21 36.65
C ILE A 343 -15.82 -9.31 36.03
N MET A 344 -15.47 -8.62 34.95
CA MET A 344 -16.38 -7.74 34.21
C MET A 344 -17.05 -8.49 33.06
N LYS A 345 -16.29 -9.32 32.34
CA LYS A 345 -16.78 -10.09 31.19
C LYS A 345 -15.89 -11.31 30.93
N THR A 346 -16.50 -12.40 30.47
CA THR A 346 -15.83 -13.67 30.10
C THR A 346 -16.09 -13.99 28.63
N PHE A 347 -15.08 -14.51 27.94
CA PHE A 347 -15.08 -14.91 26.54
C PHE A 347 -14.56 -16.34 26.40
N GLU A 348 -15.16 -17.15 25.51
CA GLU A 348 -14.86 -18.58 25.41
C GLU A 348 -13.81 -18.94 24.35
N LYS A 349 -13.71 -18.16 23.26
CA LYS A 349 -12.91 -18.54 22.08
C LYS A 349 -11.94 -17.47 21.59
N HIS A 350 -12.22 -16.20 21.89
CA HIS A 350 -11.40 -15.07 21.45
C HIS A 350 -11.08 -14.15 22.60
N SER A 351 -9.84 -13.66 22.59
CA SER A 351 -9.38 -12.66 23.54
C SER A 351 -9.71 -11.26 23.02
N PRO A 352 -10.17 -10.33 23.88
CA PRO A 352 -10.22 -8.92 23.54
C PRO A 352 -8.82 -8.37 23.23
N GLY A 353 -8.77 -7.35 22.38
CA GLY A 353 -7.54 -6.67 21.96
C GLY A 353 -7.08 -5.63 22.98
N ASN A 354 -6.92 -4.38 22.54
CA ASN A 354 -6.60 -3.27 23.43
C ASN A 354 -7.82 -2.81 24.21
N MET A 355 -7.58 -2.28 25.40
CA MET A 355 -8.61 -1.66 26.24
C MET A 355 -8.03 -0.58 27.15
N CYS A 356 -8.85 0.39 27.56
CA CYS A 356 -8.50 1.41 28.55
C CYS A 356 -9.75 1.99 29.21
N PHE A 357 -9.60 2.68 30.33
CA PHE A 357 -10.70 3.41 30.96
C PHE A 357 -11.02 4.69 30.20
N SER A 358 -12.27 5.17 30.34
CA SER A 358 -12.59 6.56 30.11
C SER A 358 -11.98 7.43 31.22
N PRO A 359 -11.58 8.69 30.95
CA PRO A 359 -10.97 9.57 31.96
C PRO A 359 -11.81 9.84 33.20
N ASP A 360 -13.14 9.67 33.11
CA ASP A 360 -14.08 9.78 34.23
C ASP A 360 -14.31 8.45 34.99
N GLY A 361 -13.79 7.34 34.48
CA GLY A 361 -13.91 6.01 35.08
C GLY A 361 -15.27 5.33 34.87
N SER A 362 -16.16 5.92 34.08
CA SER A 362 -17.51 5.39 33.84
C SER A 362 -17.53 4.22 32.85
N TYR A 363 -16.56 4.16 31.93
CA TYR A 363 -16.52 3.19 30.85
C TYR A 363 -15.14 2.54 30.67
N ILE A 364 -15.14 1.35 30.09
CA ILE A 364 -13.98 0.66 29.53
C ILE A 364 -14.22 0.57 28.02
N VAL A 365 -13.34 1.16 27.22
CA VAL A 365 -13.33 0.94 25.78
C VAL A 365 -12.44 -0.26 25.46
N TYR A 366 -12.87 -1.12 24.55
CA TYR A 366 -12.06 -2.26 24.10
C TYR A 366 -12.39 -2.67 22.66
N ASP A 367 -11.43 -3.25 21.95
CA ASP A 367 -11.68 -3.87 20.63
C ASP A 367 -11.88 -5.39 20.73
N PHE A 368 -12.81 -5.91 19.94
CA PHE A 368 -13.19 -7.32 19.94
C PHE A 368 -13.61 -7.81 18.54
N PRO A 369 -13.34 -9.08 18.17
CA PRO A 369 -13.77 -9.62 16.89
C PRO A 369 -15.29 -9.50 16.63
N GLN A 370 -15.66 -9.09 15.43
CA GLN A 370 -17.06 -8.95 14.99
C GLN A 370 -17.84 -10.27 15.02
N LYS A 371 -17.16 -11.36 14.70
CA LYS A 371 -17.69 -12.72 14.64
C LYS A 371 -16.58 -13.70 15.03
N GLU A 372 -16.99 -14.90 15.45
CA GLU A 372 -16.08 -15.97 15.87
C GLU A 372 -14.95 -16.25 14.84
N ASP A 373 -15.28 -16.36 13.55
CA ASP A 373 -14.24 -16.66 12.53
C ASP A 373 -13.57 -15.42 11.91
N SER A 374 -14.04 -14.22 12.27
CA SER A 374 -13.65 -12.96 11.63
C SER A 374 -12.41 -12.37 12.30
N PRO A 375 -11.37 -12.01 11.53
CA PRO A 375 -10.27 -11.21 12.06
C PRO A 375 -10.63 -9.74 12.25
N GLU A 376 -11.73 -9.25 11.68
CA GLU A 376 -12.13 -7.87 11.80
C GLU A 376 -12.66 -7.60 13.22
N HIS A 377 -12.12 -6.56 13.87
CA HIS A 377 -12.57 -6.12 15.19
C HIS A 377 -13.41 -4.86 15.06
N ASP A 378 -14.40 -4.76 15.94
CA ASP A 378 -15.16 -3.54 16.23
C ASP A 378 -14.75 -2.99 17.60
N ILE A 379 -15.14 -1.73 17.88
CA ILE A 379 -14.85 -1.06 19.15
C ILE A 379 -16.12 -1.02 19.99
N HIS A 380 -16.00 -1.49 21.22
CA HIS A 380 -17.09 -1.59 22.19
C HIS A 380 -16.81 -0.74 23.44
N LEU A 381 -17.87 -0.28 24.09
CA LEU A 381 -17.86 0.35 25.41
C LEU A 381 -18.58 -0.54 26.41
N LEU A 382 -17.92 -0.84 27.51
CA LEU A 382 -18.48 -1.54 28.67
C LEU A 382 -18.56 -0.58 29.85
N SER A 383 -19.73 -0.45 30.46
CA SER A 383 -19.89 0.32 31.71
C SER A 383 -19.12 -0.33 32.85
N THR A 384 -18.42 0.45 33.68
CA THR A 384 -17.58 -0.08 34.78
C THR A 384 -18.37 -0.69 35.94
N ASP A 385 -19.67 -0.40 36.01
CA ASP A 385 -20.61 -1.09 36.88
C ASP A 385 -21.08 -2.45 36.31
N GLY A 386 -20.81 -2.74 35.03
CA GLY A 386 -21.26 -3.93 34.30
C GLY A 386 -22.70 -3.87 33.81
N SER A 387 -23.41 -2.75 33.98
CA SER A 387 -24.85 -2.65 33.68
C SER A 387 -25.17 -2.56 32.19
N ARG A 388 -24.21 -2.12 31.38
CA ARG A 388 -24.44 -1.81 29.96
C ARG A 388 -23.20 -2.03 29.10
N GLU A 389 -23.46 -2.52 27.90
CA GLU A 389 -22.47 -2.63 26.83
C GLU A 389 -23.02 -2.00 25.54
N ILE A 390 -22.17 -1.29 24.81
CA ILE A 390 -22.53 -0.54 23.59
C ILE A 390 -21.48 -0.82 22.51
N SER A 391 -21.95 -1.16 21.32
CA SER A 391 -21.10 -1.16 20.13
C SER A 391 -20.87 0.29 19.68
N LEU A 392 -19.64 0.79 19.79
CA LEU A 392 -19.31 2.20 19.58
C LEU A 392 -18.95 2.47 18.11
N VAL A 393 -18.17 1.57 17.50
CA VAL A 393 -17.77 1.65 16.10
C VAL A 393 -18.01 0.30 15.45
N GLU A 394 -19.01 0.25 14.57
CA GLU A 394 -19.32 -0.90 13.73
C GLU A 394 -18.93 -0.59 12.30
N HIS A 395 -17.98 -1.33 11.75
CA HIS A 395 -17.54 -1.13 10.37
C HIS A 395 -16.94 -2.41 9.80
N PRO A 396 -17.08 -2.72 8.49
CA PRO A 396 -16.38 -3.85 7.87
C PRO A 396 -14.83 -3.79 7.89
N ALA A 397 -14.26 -2.77 8.52
CA ALA A 397 -12.82 -2.56 8.61
C ALA A 397 -12.33 -3.19 9.91
N HIS A 398 -11.02 -3.38 10.00
CA HIS A 398 -10.42 -3.80 11.25
C HIS A 398 -10.11 -2.58 12.12
N ASP A 399 -10.86 -2.42 13.22
CA ASP A 399 -10.75 -1.29 14.13
C ASP A 399 -10.06 -1.69 15.45
N PHE A 400 -9.06 -0.92 15.90
CA PHE A 400 -8.29 -1.19 17.12
C PHE A 400 -8.21 0.03 18.03
N VAL A 401 -8.40 -0.17 19.33
CA VAL A 401 -8.25 0.93 20.30
C VAL A 401 -6.78 1.34 20.41
N LEU A 402 -6.52 2.65 20.32
CA LEU A 402 -5.20 3.24 20.63
C LEU A 402 -5.19 3.94 21.99
N GLY A 403 -6.33 4.52 22.39
CA GLY A 403 -6.54 5.05 23.74
C GLY A 403 -7.66 6.10 23.80
N TRP A 404 -8.17 6.37 25.01
CA TRP A 404 -9.05 7.48 25.28
C TRP A 404 -8.21 8.74 25.51
N ALA A 405 -8.53 9.83 24.82
CA ALA A 405 -7.85 11.09 25.02
C ALA A 405 -8.16 11.65 26.42
N PRO A 406 -7.21 12.32 27.10
CA PRO A 406 -7.45 12.85 28.45
C PRO A 406 -8.55 13.92 28.52
N ASP A 407 -9.07 14.38 27.38
CA ASP A 407 -10.18 15.34 27.30
C ASP A 407 -11.53 14.75 27.72
N GLY A 408 -11.62 13.42 27.85
CA GLY A 408 -12.84 12.70 28.21
C GLY A 408 -13.83 12.51 27.05
N GLU A 409 -13.60 13.14 25.91
CA GLU A 409 -14.56 13.25 24.82
C GLU A 409 -14.13 12.51 23.55
N ASN A 410 -12.85 12.17 23.40
CA ASN A 410 -12.36 11.61 22.15
C ASN A 410 -11.64 10.27 22.35
N ILE A 411 -11.94 9.31 21.49
CA ILE A 411 -11.23 8.03 21.40
C ILE A 411 -10.39 8.01 20.14
N LEU A 412 -9.09 7.75 20.31
CA LEU A 412 -8.16 7.52 19.21
C LEU A 412 -8.12 6.02 18.91
N PHE A 413 -8.28 5.66 17.65
CA PHE A 413 -8.28 4.27 17.21
C PHE A 413 -7.63 4.11 15.83
N ALA A 414 -7.13 2.91 15.52
CA ALA A 414 -6.57 2.57 14.23
C ALA A 414 -7.61 1.84 13.38
N SER A 415 -7.71 2.17 12.09
CA SER A 415 -8.64 1.52 11.17
C SER A 415 -8.08 1.41 9.76
N ASP A 416 -8.37 0.28 9.11
CA ASP A 416 -8.04 0.04 7.69
C ASP A 416 -9.18 0.40 6.72
N ARG A 417 -10.17 1.19 7.17
CA ARG A 417 -11.29 1.68 6.34
C ARG A 417 -10.89 2.46 5.08
N THR A 418 -9.65 2.96 5.02
CA THR A 418 -9.06 3.62 3.84
C THR A 418 -8.11 2.71 3.05
N VAL A 419 -8.27 1.39 3.15
CA VAL A 419 -7.36 0.34 2.60
C VAL A 419 -6.03 0.25 3.36
N THR A 420 -5.54 1.36 3.89
CA THR A 420 -4.35 1.42 4.74
C THR A 420 -4.74 1.70 6.19
N LEU A 421 -4.05 1.05 7.12
CA LEU A 421 -4.18 1.34 8.55
C LEU A 421 -3.86 2.82 8.79
N SER A 422 -4.81 3.55 9.36
CA SER A 422 -4.73 4.97 9.64
C SER A 422 -5.27 5.25 11.04
N ALA A 423 -4.85 6.34 11.68
CA ALA A 423 -5.36 6.77 12.97
C ALA A 423 -6.59 7.67 12.78
N TRP A 424 -7.66 7.39 13.52
CA TRP A 424 -8.96 8.04 13.47
C TRP A 424 -9.38 8.48 14.87
N LEU A 425 -10.13 9.57 14.93
CA LEU A 425 -10.72 10.09 16.15
C LEU A 425 -12.23 9.94 16.07
N ILE A 426 -12.85 9.46 17.14
CA ILE A 426 -14.30 9.51 17.30
C ILE A 426 -14.63 10.24 18.60
N ALA A 427 -15.53 11.22 18.50
CA ALA A 427 -16.05 11.90 19.67
C ALA A 427 -17.11 11.03 20.35
N VAL A 428 -17.15 11.03 21.67
CA VAL A 428 -18.03 10.20 22.49
C VAL A 428 -18.63 11.06 23.61
N ALA A 429 -19.95 10.96 23.78
CA ALA A 429 -20.66 11.57 24.90
C ALA A 429 -21.77 10.63 25.36
N ASP A 430 -21.92 10.47 26.68
CA ASP A 430 -22.91 9.58 27.31
C ASP A 430 -22.89 8.13 26.75
N GLY A 431 -21.68 7.62 26.51
CA GLY A 431 -21.46 6.28 25.94
C GLY A 431 -21.88 6.14 24.47
N LYS A 432 -22.12 7.24 23.75
CA LYS A 432 -22.55 7.23 22.34
C LYS A 432 -21.59 8.00 21.44
N PRO A 433 -21.40 7.55 20.18
CA PRO A 433 -20.57 8.24 19.21
C PRO A 433 -21.24 9.54 18.75
N GLN A 434 -20.47 10.61 18.67
CA GLN A 434 -20.90 11.94 18.25
C GLN A 434 -20.45 12.19 16.80
N GLY A 435 -21.19 11.61 15.85
CA GLY A 435 -20.92 11.73 14.42
C GLY A 435 -19.98 10.65 13.88
N ALA A 436 -19.49 10.87 12.66
CA ALA A 436 -18.60 9.93 11.97
C ALA A 436 -17.13 10.12 12.40
N PRO A 437 -16.32 9.05 12.45
CA PRO A 437 -14.90 9.17 12.74
C PRO A 437 -14.13 10.08 11.79
N GLU A 438 -13.27 10.94 12.34
CA GLU A 438 -12.43 11.89 11.62
C GLU A 438 -11.01 11.30 11.44
N LEU A 439 -10.46 11.37 10.21
CA LEU A 439 -9.09 10.93 9.95
C LEU A 439 -8.09 11.89 10.61
N VAL A 440 -7.24 11.36 11.50
CA VAL A 440 -6.19 12.13 12.18
C VAL A 440 -4.87 11.99 11.44
N LYS A 441 -4.44 10.75 11.21
CA LYS A 441 -3.15 10.46 10.59
C LYS A 441 -3.29 9.32 9.58
N PRO A 442 -3.09 9.56 8.27
CA PRO A 442 -3.08 8.49 7.30
C PRO A 442 -1.82 7.62 7.44
N ASP A 443 -1.94 6.38 6.95
CA ASP A 443 -0.82 5.48 6.68
C ASP A 443 0.09 5.25 7.90
N ILE A 444 -0.48 4.88 9.04
CA ILE A 444 0.32 4.39 10.18
C ILE A 444 0.87 2.99 9.84
N MET A 445 2.14 2.76 10.14
CA MET A 445 2.85 1.56 9.69
C MET A 445 2.46 0.29 10.46
N ARG A 446 2.76 -0.88 9.89
CA ARG A 446 2.46 -2.21 10.47
C ARG A 446 3.04 -2.47 11.87
N ARG A 447 4.13 -1.77 12.24
CA ARG A 447 4.76 -1.88 13.57
C ARG A 447 4.45 -0.66 14.44
N PHE A 448 3.23 -0.17 14.38
CA PHE A 448 2.77 0.94 15.21
C PHE A 448 2.40 0.39 16.59
N GLU A 449 3.08 0.86 17.62
CA GLU A 449 2.85 0.44 19.00
C GLU A 449 2.39 1.64 19.82
N PRO A 450 1.15 1.65 20.34
CA PRO A 450 0.70 2.73 21.20
C PRO A 450 1.51 2.72 22.50
N LEU A 451 2.11 3.85 22.85
CA LEU A 451 2.79 4.08 24.14
C LEU A 451 1.94 4.95 25.08
N GLY A 452 0.75 5.38 24.65
CA GLY A 452 -0.23 6.06 25.49
C GLY A 452 -0.23 7.59 25.35
N PHE A 453 -1.11 8.21 26.13
CA PHE A 453 -1.31 9.65 26.20
C PHE A 453 -0.59 10.26 27.40
N THR A 454 -0.06 11.47 27.22
CA THR A 454 0.27 12.38 28.32
C THR A 454 -0.95 13.22 28.68
N ARG A 455 -0.98 13.81 29.90
CA ARG A 455 -2.10 14.63 30.39
C ARG A 455 -2.41 15.86 29.54
N ASP A 456 -1.44 16.36 28.79
CA ASP A 456 -1.61 17.49 27.87
C ASP A 456 -2.27 17.09 26.53
N GLY A 457 -2.58 15.79 26.34
CA GLY A 457 -3.19 15.27 25.13
C GLY A 457 -2.21 14.85 24.03
N SER A 458 -0.90 14.89 24.28
CA SER A 458 0.08 14.35 23.33
C SER A 458 0.03 12.83 23.33
N PHE A 459 0.14 12.22 22.14
CA PHE A 459 0.08 10.77 21.97
C PHE A 459 1.43 10.21 21.51
N TYR A 460 1.99 9.29 22.30
CA TYR A 460 3.27 8.66 22.01
C TYR A 460 3.07 7.29 21.37
N TYR A 461 3.91 6.97 20.39
CA TYR A 461 3.88 5.67 19.71
C TYR A 461 5.26 5.25 19.20
N GLY A 462 5.48 3.94 19.15
CA GLY A 462 6.69 3.32 18.63
C GLY A 462 6.55 2.84 17.19
N TYR A 463 7.67 2.82 16.46
CA TYR A 463 7.86 2.03 15.26
C TYR A 463 8.99 1.02 15.45
N GLY A 464 8.74 -0.25 15.17
CA GLY A 464 9.79 -1.27 15.07
C GLY A 464 9.92 -2.23 16.27
N GLY A 465 9.29 -1.93 17.41
CA GLY A 465 9.54 -2.50 18.76
C GLY A 465 8.71 -3.72 19.19
N GLY A 466 8.42 -4.66 18.29
CA GLY A 466 7.61 -5.83 18.66
C GLY A 466 8.31 -6.75 19.67
N ASN A 467 7.60 -7.11 20.74
CA ASN A 467 7.98 -8.12 21.75
C ASN A 467 8.71 -9.33 21.14
N ILE A 468 9.88 -9.62 21.72
CA ILE A 468 10.60 -10.91 21.69
C ILE A 468 10.82 -11.50 20.28
N VAL A 469 12.06 -11.35 19.81
CA VAL A 469 12.69 -12.15 18.73
C VAL A 469 12.20 -11.84 17.31
N ARG A 470 12.56 -10.67 16.78
CA ARG A 470 13.19 -10.47 15.46
C ARG A 470 13.35 -8.97 15.18
N ARG A 471 14.55 -8.44 15.43
CA ARG A 471 15.02 -7.13 14.94
C ARG A 471 14.56 -6.95 13.49
N GLY A 472 13.60 -6.05 13.27
CA GLY A 472 12.95 -5.89 11.96
C GLY A 472 13.95 -5.42 10.91
N LYS A 473 14.00 -6.07 9.76
CA LYS A 473 14.70 -5.53 8.58
C LYS A 473 13.71 -4.66 7.81
N LYS A 474 14.02 -3.38 7.58
CA LYS A 474 13.29 -2.53 6.61
C LYS A 474 13.61 -3.08 5.22
N GLN A 475 12.62 -3.57 4.48
CA GLN A 475 12.75 -3.99 3.09
C GLN A 475 12.28 -2.86 2.18
N ASP A 476 13.14 -2.33 1.31
CA ASP A 476 12.77 -1.28 0.37
C ASP A 476 13.27 -1.56 -1.04
N VAL A 477 12.60 -0.94 -2.01
CA VAL A 477 12.99 -0.92 -3.41
C VAL A 477 13.91 0.27 -3.66
N TYR A 478 15.09 -0.01 -4.19
CA TYR A 478 16.09 0.96 -4.62
C TYR A 478 16.24 0.93 -6.14
N ILE A 479 16.57 2.09 -6.71
CA ILE A 479 16.94 2.23 -8.12
C ILE A 479 18.36 2.75 -8.19
N ALA A 480 19.15 2.17 -9.09
CA ALA A 480 20.47 2.67 -9.46
C ALA A 480 20.57 2.86 -10.97
N LYS A 481 21.45 3.79 -11.37
CA LYS A 481 21.80 4.03 -12.77
C LYS A 481 23.11 3.31 -13.10
N LEU A 482 23.09 2.56 -14.19
CA LEU A 482 24.20 1.81 -14.75
C LEU A 482 24.76 2.57 -15.96
N ASP A 483 26.08 2.51 -16.10
CA ASP A 483 26.76 2.81 -17.35
C ASP A 483 26.45 1.71 -18.39
N PRO A 484 25.92 2.03 -19.58
CA PRO A 484 25.54 1.02 -20.57
C PRO A 484 26.68 0.11 -21.01
N GLU A 485 27.91 0.63 -21.09
CA GLU A 485 29.05 -0.10 -21.64
C GLU A 485 29.73 -0.94 -20.54
N THR A 486 30.07 -0.29 -19.43
CA THR A 486 30.83 -0.88 -18.34
C THR A 486 29.94 -1.54 -17.27
N GLY A 487 28.64 -1.26 -17.27
CA GLY A 487 27.69 -1.74 -16.25
C GLY A 487 27.92 -1.14 -14.86
N LYS A 488 28.88 -0.24 -14.70
CA LYS A 488 29.22 0.35 -13.40
C LYS A 488 28.11 1.26 -12.92
N ILE A 489 27.91 1.30 -11.61
CA ILE A 489 26.98 2.22 -10.98
C ILE A 489 27.51 3.64 -11.12
N LEU A 490 26.73 4.52 -11.76
CA LEU A 490 27.10 5.93 -11.98
C LEU A 490 26.78 6.81 -10.77
N ILE A 491 25.72 6.48 -10.02
CA ILE A 491 25.20 7.29 -8.90
C ILE A 491 24.80 6.33 -7.76
N PRO A 492 25.04 6.69 -6.49
CA PRO A 492 24.57 5.91 -5.35
C PRO A 492 23.07 5.55 -5.48
N PRO A 493 22.69 4.31 -5.14
CA PRO A 493 21.29 3.89 -5.23
C PRO A 493 20.38 4.76 -4.36
N LYS A 494 19.24 5.15 -4.93
CA LYS A 494 18.20 5.91 -4.24
C LYS A 494 16.99 5.04 -3.97
N LYS A 495 16.29 5.26 -2.86
CA LYS A 495 14.97 4.65 -2.63
C LYS A 495 14.01 5.09 -3.73
N ALA A 496 13.30 4.14 -4.32
CA ALA A 496 12.32 4.41 -5.36
C ALA A 496 10.97 4.86 -4.79
N ILE A 497 10.65 4.42 -3.57
CA ILE A 497 9.37 4.67 -2.89
C ILE A 497 9.66 5.13 -1.47
N GLN A 498 9.04 6.24 -1.07
CA GLN A 498 9.13 6.81 0.29
C GLN A 498 7.88 6.49 1.14
N ARG A 499 6.78 6.08 0.51
CA ARG A 499 5.55 5.68 1.22
C ARG A 499 5.70 4.22 1.69
N PHE A 500 5.31 3.93 2.94
CA PHE A 500 5.46 2.59 3.55
C PHE A 500 6.91 2.07 3.55
N GLU A 501 7.87 2.93 3.88
CA GLU A 501 9.28 2.53 3.98
C GLU A 501 9.46 1.28 4.85
N GLY A 502 10.32 0.38 4.39
CA GLY A 502 10.59 -0.90 5.01
C GLY A 502 9.60 -2.01 4.68
N PHE A 503 8.56 -1.73 3.90
CA PHE A 503 7.52 -2.69 3.51
C PHE A 503 7.35 -2.82 1.99
N ASN A 504 8.31 -2.34 1.18
CA ASN A 504 8.25 -2.38 -0.28
C ASN A 504 9.27 -3.39 -0.84
N ARG A 505 8.81 -4.31 -1.69
CA ARG A 505 9.61 -5.45 -2.17
C ARG A 505 9.26 -5.88 -3.59
N ALA A 506 10.04 -6.81 -4.13
CA ALA A 506 9.82 -7.43 -5.44
C ALA A 506 9.60 -6.41 -6.58
N PRO A 507 10.58 -5.56 -6.91
CA PRO A 507 10.42 -4.62 -8.02
C PRO A 507 10.36 -5.34 -9.38
N SER A 508 9.53 -4.83 -10.29
CA SER A 508 9.48 -5.25 -11.69
C SER A 508 9.16 -4.05 -12.59
N TYR A 509 10.12 -3.65 -13.43
CA TYR A 509 9.86 -2.71 -14.51
C TYR A 509 8.90 -3.30 -15.53
N SER A 510 8.05 -2.45 -16.09
CA SER A 510 7.22 -2.82 -17.23
C SER A 510 8.09 -2.95 -18.49
N PRO A 511 7.75 -3.87 -19.40
CA PRO A 511 8.43 -4.06 -20.68
C PRO A 511 8.46 -2.82 -21.57
N ASP A 512 7.47 -1.92 -21.44
CA ASP A 512 7.46 -0.62 -22.13
C ASP A 512 8.32 0.47 -21.46
N GLY A 513 8.91 0.18 -20.29
CA GLY A 513 9.76 1.09 -19.53
C GLY A 513 9.03 2.27 -18.87
N LYS A 514 7.69 2.26 -18.82
CA LYS A 514 6.93 3.41 -18.27
C LYS A 514 6.54 3.26 -16.81
N TYR A 515 6.55 2.03 -16.30
CA TYR A 515 6.04 1.70 -14.98
C TYR A 515 7.01 0.84 -14.17
N LEU A 516 6.95 1.00 -12.85
CA LEU A 516 7.57 0.11 -11.89
C LEU A 516 6.49 -0.51 -11.01
N ALA A 517 6.33 -1.82 -11.11
CA ALA A 517 5.48 -2.58 -10.19
C ALA A 517 6.29 -3.06 -8.98
N TYR A 518 5.64 -3.12 -7.83
CA TYR A 518 6.22 -3.64 -6.61
C TYR A 518 5.12 -4.12 -5.65
N ILE A 519 5.50 -4.97 -4.72
CA ILE A 519 4.62 -5.45 -3.65
C ILE A 519 4.84 -4.57 -2.43
N SER A 520 3.75 -4.08 -1.84
CA SER A 520 3.80 -3.26 -0.63
C SER A 520 2.93 -3.90 0.45
N THR A 521 3.46 -4.08 1.65
CA THR A 521 2.65 -4.56 2.78
C THR A 521 1.99 -3.36 3.44
N ARG A 522 0.69 -3.19 3.24
CA ARG A 522 -0.13 -2.19 3.94
C ARG A 522 -0.61 -2.83 5.24
N GLY A 523 -0.36 -2.19 6.38
CA GLY A 523 -0.44 -2.84 7.70
C GLY A 523 -1.82 -3.38 8.05
N THR A 524 -1.83 -4.43 8.88
CA THR A 524 -2.85 -4.69 9.91
C THR A 524 -2.11 -5.00 11.21
N LEU A 525 -2.62 -4.49 12.34
CA LEU A 525 -2.36 -5.07 13.65
C LEU A 525 -3.18 -6.39 13.72
N GLY A 526 -2.88 -7.32 14.62
CA GLY A 526 -3.67 -8.55 14.78
C GLY A 526 -3.12 -9.84 14.11
N PRO A 527 -3.64 -11.02 14.51
CA PRO A 527 -3.06 -12.34 14.21
C PRO A 527 -3.28 -12.84 12.77
N LYS A 528 -4.25 -12.32 12.01
CA LYS A 528 -4.43 -12.64 10.58
C LYS A 528 -3.87 -11.50 9.71
N TYR A 529 -2.80 -11.83 8.99
CA TYR A 529 -2.15 -10.95 8.01
C TYR A 529 -3.12 -10.65 6.87
N ARG A 530 -3.49 -9.38 6.62
CA ARG A 530 -4.05 -9.04 5.30
C ARG A 530 -2.99 -9.31 4.21
N PRO A 531 -3.41 -9.76 3.01
CA PRO A 531 -2.49 -9.95 1.90
C PRO A 531 -1.80 -8.63 1.55
N PRO A 532 -0.53 -8.68 1.10
CA PRO A 532 0.12 -7.48 0.61
C PRO A 532 -0.63 -6.92 -0.61
N VAL A 533 -0.37 -5.66 -0.97
CA VAL A 533 -0.98 -5.03 -2.15
C VAL A 533 0.01 -4.94 -3.29
N LEU A 534 -0.49 -4.94 -4.51
CA LEU A 534 0.32 -4.74 -5.70
C LEU A 534 0.27 -3.27 -6.12
N CYS A 535 1.41 -2.62 -6.24
CA CYS A 535 1.51 -1.21 -6.58
C CYS A 535 2.11 -1.05 -7.97
N ILE A 536 1.60 -0.10 -8.74
CA ILE A 536 2.11 0.29 -10.06
C ILE A 536 2.43 1.77 -10.00
N ARG A 537 3.70 2.12 -10.14
CA ARG A 537 4.18 3.50 -10.14
C ARG A 537 4.55 3.93 -11.54
N SER A 538 4.02 5.06 -12.02
CA SER A 538 4.49 5.72 -13.24
C SER A 538 5.88 6.29 -13.00
N LEU A 539 6.82 6.00 -13.90
CA LEU A 539 8.17 6.54 -13.83
C LEU A 539 8.24 8.01 -14.32
N GLU A 540 7.28 8.42 -15.15
CA GLU A 540 7.19 9.78 -15.67
C GLU A 540 6.56 10.74 -14.65
N THR A 541 5.39 10.38 -14.10
CA THR A 541 4.62 11.28 -13.23
C THR A 541 4.82 11.00 -11.73
N GLY A 542 5.37 9.83 -11.39
CA GLY A 542 5.47 9.35 -10.00
C GLY A 542 4.13 8.93 -9.38
N GLN A 543 3.02 9.00 -10.10
CA GLN A 543 1.71 8.57 -9.61
C GLN A 543 1.66 7.05 -9.39
N GLU A 544 0.97 6.64 -8.33
CA GLU A 544 0.82 5.24 -7.92
C GLU A 544 -0.62 4.77 -8.03
N ARG A 545 -0.82 3.61 -8.65
CA ARG A 545 -2.07 2.84 -8.62
C ARG A 545 -1.88 1.63 -7.71
N VAL A 546 -2.84 1.37 -6.84
CA VAL A 546 -2.87 0.20 -5.95
C VAL A 546 -3.89 -0.80 -6.46
N LEU A 547 -3.50 -2.06 -6.54
CA LEU A 547 -4.34 -3.20 -6.89
C LEU A 547 -4.43 -4.14 -5.68
N LEU A 548 -5.60 -4.75 -5.50
CA LEU A 548 -5.91 -5.67 -4.41
C LEU A 548 -6.25 -7.07 -4.96
N PRO A 549 -5.24 -7.90 -5.31
CA PRO A 549 -5.49 -9.25 -5.78
C PRO A 549 -6.23 -10.08 -4.74
N LYS A 550 -7.27 -10.81 -5.17
CA LYS A 550 -8.06 -11.73 -4.33
C LYS A 550 -7.29 -13.03 -4.04
N LEU A 551 -6.14 -12.90 -3.37
CA LEU A 551 -5.28 -13.98 -2.91
C LEU A 551 -5.02 -13.80 -1.41
N LYS A 552 -4.95 -14.90 -0.64
CA LYS A 552 -4.63 -14.87 0.80
C LYS A 552 -3.21 -14.32 1.06
N ASN A 553 -2.27 -14.58 0.16
CA ASN A 553 -0.93 -14.02 0.18
C ASN A 553 -0.28 -14.15 -1.20
N PHE A 554 0.62 -13.26 -1.56
CA PHE A 554 1.42 -13.39 -2.77
C PHE A 554 2.80 -12.72 -2.66
N ALA A 555 3.65 -13.13 -3.58
CA ALA A 555 5.06 -12.86 -3.65
C ALA A 555 5.51 -12.92 -5.11
N SER A 556 6.55 -12.17 -5.45
CA SER A 556 7.10 -12.05 -6.80
C SER A 556 6.09 -11.37 -7.72
N VAL A 557 6.49 -10.30 -8.39
CA VAL A 557 5.71 -9.70 -9.46
C VAL A 557 6.58 -9.69 -10.70
N CYS A 558 5.98 -10.04 -11.82
CA CYS A 558 6.57 -9.89 -13.15
C CYS A 558 5.46 -9.43 -14.08
N TRP A 559 5.70 -8.36 -14.83
CA TRP A 559 4.78 -7.92 -15.87
C TRP A 559 4.67 -8.94 -16.99
N SER A 560 3.53 -8.96 -17.66
CA SER A 560 3.43 -9.48 -19.01
C SER A 560 4.02 -8.50 -20.04
N LEU A 561 4.49 -9.01 -21.17
CA LEU A 561 5.13 -8.27 -22.26
C LEU A 561 4.23 -7.21 -22.88
N ASP A 562 2.95 -7.50 -22.97
CA ASP A 562 1.91 -6.57 -23.43
C ASP A 562 1.48 -5.56 -22.34
N CYS A 563 2.08 -5.63 -21.14
CA CYS A 563 1.73 -4.83 -19.97
C CYS A 563 0.26 -4.94 -19.51
N SER A 564 -0.47 -5.99 -19.92
CA SER A 564 -1.88 -6.18 -19.59
C SER A 564 -2.11 -6.93 -18.28
N SER A 565 -1.10 -7.67 -17.79
CA SER A 565 -1.24 -8.53 -16.62
C SER A 565 0.07 -8.69 -15.83
N PHE A 566 -0.04 -9.32 -14.66
CA PHE A 566 1.08 -9.72 -13.83
C PHE A 566 1.04 -11.22 -13.56
N ARG A 567 2.23 -11.80 -13.43
CA ARG A 567 2.42 -13.08 -12.80
C ARG A 567 2.80 -12.89 -11.34
N VAL A 568 2.09 -13.57 -10.45
CA VAL A 568 2.43 -13.64 -9.03
C VAL A 568 2.46 -15.08 -8.53
N ARG A 569 3.35 -15.37 -7.57
CA ARG A 569 3.30 -16.62 -6.80
C ARG A 569 2.47 -16.36 -5.56
N GLY A 570 1.47 -17.19 -5.28
CA GLY A 570 0.56 -16.92 -4.16
C GLY A 570 -0.14 -18.12 -3.59
N LEU A 571 -1.07 -17.81 -2.69
CA LEU A 571 -2.02 -18.71 -2.07
C LEU A 571 -3.41 -18.17 -2.39
N ASP A 572 -4.27 -18.98 -3.01
CA ASP A 572 -5.66 -18.58 -3.23
C ASP A 572 -6.51 -18.76 -1.96
N ASN A 573 -7.78 -18.38 -2.02
CA ASN A 573 -8.70 -18.48 -0.87
C ASN A 573 -9.00 -19.93 -0.45
N LYS A 574 -8.68 -20.92 -1.28
CA LYS A 574 -8.82 -22.36 -1.00
C LYS A 574 -7.53 -22.98 -0.46
N ASP A 575 -6.58 -22.15 -0.03
CA ASP A 575 -5.26 -22.56 0.48
C ASP A 575 -4.42 -23.34 -0.55
N ARG A 576 -4.73 -23.18 -1.85
CA ARG A 576 -3.93 -23.78 -2.91
C ARG A 576 -2.78 -22.86 -3.27
N ARG A 577 -1.56 -23.39 -3.16
CA ARG A 577 -0.34 -22.67 -3.53
C ARG A 577 -0.14 -22.77 -5.03
N GLY A 578 0.25 -21.68 -5.68
CA GLY A 578 0.44 -21.71 -7.12
C GLY A 578 0.98 -20.42 -7.72
N ILE A 579 0.94 -20.38 -9.03
CA ILE A 579 1.25 -19.21 -9.86
C ILE A 579 -0.05 -18.71 -10.47
N PHE A 580 -0.31 -17.42 -10.32
CA PHE A 580 -1.55 -16.76 -10.71
C PHE A 580 -1.27 -15.64 -11.68
N GLN A 581 -2.19 -15.45 -12.63
CA GLN A 581 -2.20 -14.30 -13.52
C GLN A 581 -3.19 -13.25 -12.97
N ILE A 582 -2.73 -12.02 -12.80
CA ILE A 582 -3.50 -10.90 -12.26
C ILE A 582 -3.67 -9.86 -13.36
N ASP A 583 -4.89 -9.40 -13.58
CA ASP A 583 -5.16 -8.31 -14.52
C ASP A 583 -4.50 -7.01 -14.03
N ALA A 584 -3.73 -6.34 -14.90
CA ALA A 584 -2.99 -5.15 -14.50
C ALA A 584 -3.88 -3.91 -14.34
N GLN A 585 -5.09 -3.91 -14.89
CA GLN A 585 -6.05 -2.82 -14.80
C GLN A 585 -6.99 -2.97 -13.60
N THR A 586 -7.55 -4.16 -13.38
CA THR A 586 -8.53 -4.41 -12.30
C THR A 586 -7.91 -4.98 -11.03
N GLY A 587 -6.79 -5.70 -11.14
CA GLY A 587 -6.21 -6.46 -10.04
C GLY A 587 -6.89 -7.80 -9.79
N ASP A 588 -7.88 -8.19 -10.59
CA ASP A 588 -8.55 -9.49 -10.44
C ASP A 588 -7.63 -10.65 -10.87
N VAL A 589 -7.80 -11.79 -10.22
CA VAL A 589 -7.16 -13.04 -10.65
C VAL A 589 -7.86 -13.52 -11.93
N ILE A 590 -7.18 -13.48 -13.06
CA ILE A 590 -7.71 -13.94 -14.36
C ILE A 590 -7.87 -15.47 -14.33
N LYS A 591 -6.77 -16.18 -14.03
CA LYS A 591 -6.75 -17.64 -13.89
C LYS A 591 -5.53 -18.12 -13.09
N PRO A 592 -5.62 -19.27 -12.42
CA PRO A 592 -4.42 -19.99 -11.98
C PRO A 592 -3.67 -20.50 -13.20
N ILE A 593 -2.40 -20.15 -13.32
CA ILE A 593 -1.50 -20.69 -14.37
C ILE A 593 -1.10 -22.11 -13.99
N MET A 594 -0.78 -22.31 -12.71
CA MET A 594 -0.38 -23.60 -12.16
C MET A 594 -0.68 -23.64 -10.67
N ILE A 595 -1.18 -24.78 -10.20
CA ILE A 595 -1.36 -25.07 -8.78
C ILE A 595 -0.38 -26.17 -8.40
N SER A 596 0.36 -25.97 -7.30
CA SER A 596 1.21 -27.01 -6.72
C SER A 596 0.35 -28.08 -6.08
N ASP A 597 0.78 -29.33 -6.19
CA ASP A 597 0.20 -30.48 -5.49
C ASP A 597 1.21 -31.11 -4.52
N GLU A 598 0.81 -32.17 -3.82
CA GLU A 598 1.64 -32.87 -2.83
C GLU A 598 2.93 -33.48 -3.40
N HIS A 599 2.97 -33.72 -4.72
CA HIS A 599 4.08 -34.35 -5.42
C HIS A 599 4.95 -33.34 -6.19
N LYS A 600 4.38 -32.18 -6.54
CA LYS A 600 4.99 -31.19 -7.44
C LYS A 600 4.86 -29.78 -6.86
N VAL A 601 5.87 -29.36 -6.11
CA VAL A 601 5.95 -28.02 -5.50
C VAL A 601 6.70 -27.07 -6.42
N VAL A 602 6.02 -26.01 -6.88
CA VAL A 602 6.61 -25.01 -7.79
C VAL A 602 7.31 -23.92 -6.96
N TYR A 603 8.62 -23.77 -7.16
CA TYR A 603 9.45 -22.84 -6.37
C TYR A 603 9.75 -21.51 -7.06
N SER A 604 9.97 -21.55 -8.37
CA SER A 604 10.31 -20.38 -9.20
C SER A 604 9.75 -20.59 -10.60
N CYS A 605 9.39 -19.51 -11.28
CA CYS A 605 8.98 -19.55 -12.69
C CYS A 605 9.28 -18.25 -13.42
N GLN A 606 9.52 -18.35 -14.72
CA GLN A 606 9.74 -17.24 -15.64
C GLN A 606 9.06 -17.54 -16.99
N TRP A 607 8.46 -16.52 -17.61
CA TRP A 607 7.90 -16.67 -18.96
C TRP A 607 9.03 -16.66 -20.00
N SER A 608 8.80 -17.33 -21.12
CA SER A 608 9.48 -17.03 -22.36
C SER A 608 9.12 -15.62 -22.86
N ARG A 609 9.95 -15.07 -23.75
CA ARG A 609 9.74 -13.74 -24.35
C ARG A 609 8.53 -13.69 -25.32
N ASP A 610 7.84 -14.80 -25.57
CA ASP A 610 6.61 -14.81 -26.37
C ASP A 610 5.36 -15.07 -25.51
N GLU A 611 5.55 -15.26 -24.19
CA GLU A 611 4.53 -15.63 -23.21
C GLU A 611 3.71 -16.87 -23.57
N LYS A 612 4.21 -17.71 -24.47
CA LYS A 612 3.57 -19.00 -24.77
C LYS A 612 4.10 -20.10 -23.89
N THR A 613 5.26 -19.89 -23.30
CA THR A 613 5.98 -20.92 -22.58
C THR A 613 6.37 -20.45 -21.18
N LEU A 614 6.30 -21.37 -20.23
CA LEU A 614 6.66 -21.16 -18.83
C LEU A 614 7.84 -22.04 -18.46
N PHE A 615 8.95 -21.41 -18.09
CA PHE A 615 10.04 -22.10 -17.39
C PHE A 615 9.72 -22.13 -15.91
N TYR A 616 9.80 -23.29 -15.26
CA TYR A 616 9.61 -23.37 -13.82
C TYR A 616 10.45 -24.46 -13.18
N VAL A 617 10.67 -24.29 -11.87
CA VAL A 617 11.44 -25.21 -11.04
C VAL A 617 10.48 -25.97 -10.13
N SER A 618 10.56 -27.29 -10.17
CA SER A 618 9.85 -28.17 -9.24
C SER A 618 10.78 -29.23 -8.71
N ASN A 619 10.49 -29.69 -7.49
CA ASN A 619 11.15 -30.87 -6.93
C ASN A 619 10.18 -32.05 -7.02
N ASP A 620 10.68 -33.19 -7.47
CA ASP A 620 10.02 -34.48 -7.32
C ASP A 620 10.55 -35.12 -6.04
N VAL A 621 9.70 -35.14 -5.01
CA VAL A 621 10.06 -35.64 -3.69
C VAL A 621 10.25 -37.15 -3.70
N LYS A 622 9.53 -37.90 -4.56
CA LYS A 622 9.63 -39.36 -4.65
C LYS A 622 10.87 -39.79 -5.41
N ALA A 623 11.19 -39.10 -6.51
CA ALA A 623 12.37 -39.40 -7.32
C ALA A 623 13.68 -38.81 -6.75
N GLU A 624 13.60 -38.03 -5.66
CA GLU A 624 14.72 -37.24 -5.13
C GLU A 624 15.40 -36.35 -6.20
N LEU A 625 14.62 -35.75 -7.13
CA LEU A 625 15.15 -34.90 -8.21
C LEU A 625 14.63 -33.46 -8.13
N ALA A 626 15.53 -32.49 -8.27
CA ALA A 626 15.19 -31.11 -8.58
C ALA A 626 15.24 -30.93 -10.10
N GLN A 627 14.19 -30.35 -10.68
CA GLN A 627 14.02 -30.29 -12.13
C GLN A 627 13.66 -28.88 -12.61
N ILE A 628 14.18 -28.54 -13.79
CA ILE A 628 13.77 -27.38 -14.58
C ILE A 628 12.87 -27.88 -15.69
N PHE A 629 11.67 -27.33 -15.75
CA PHE A 629 10.67 -27.64 -16.74
C PHE A 629 10.46 -26.47 -17.69
N ILE A 630 10.04 -26.81 -18.90
CA ILE A 630 9.42 -25.92 -19.86
C ILE A 630 7.98 -26.41 -20.11
N ARG A 631 7.01 -25.50 -20.06
CA ARG A 631 5.60 -25.81 -20.27
C ARG A 631 5.01 -24.89 -21.31
N ASP A 632 4.40 -25.46 -22.33
CA ASP A 632 3.55 -24.72 -23.25
C ASP A 632 2.21 -24.41 -22.57
N LEU A 633 1.81 -23.15 -22.58
CA LEU A 633 0.64 -22.67 -21.84
C LEU A 633 -0.67 -22.78 -22.62
N GLU A 634 -0.59 -23.02 -23.92
CA GLU A 634 -1.76 -23.22 -24.78
C GLU A 634 -2.17 -24.70 -24.78
N THR A 635 -1.20 -25.59 -25.00
CA THR A 635 -1.38 -27.04 -25.07
C THR A 635 -1.27 -27.72 -23.70
N GLY A 636 -0.59 -27.09 -22.74
CA GLY A 636 -0.32 -27.68 -21.42
C GLY A 636 0.81 -28.71 -21.41
N ILE A 637 1.46 -28.96 -22.55
CA ILE A 637 2.54 -29.94 -22.67
C ILE A 637 3.77 -29.49 -21.87
N GLU A 638 4.33 -30.40 -21.09
CA GLU A 638 5.51 -30.17 -20.25
C GLU A 638 6.69 -31.02 -20.71
N LYS A 639 7.89 -30.44 -20.67
CA LYS A 639 9.16 -31.13 -20.95
C LYS A 639 10.17 -30.79 -19.86
N VAL A 640 10.92 -31.78 -19.40
CA VAL A 640 12.07 -31.58 -18.50
C VAL A 640 13.25 -31.10 -19.34
N LEU A 641 13.84 -29.96 -18.96
CA LEU A 641 15.04 -29.43 -19.60
C LEU A 641 16.31 -29.85 -18.89
N TYR A 642 16.26 -29.95 -17.56
CA TYR A 642 17.40 -30.28 -16.73
C TYR A 642 16.92 -30.93 -15.43
N HIS A 643 17.70 -31.85 -14.90
CA HIS A 643 17.47 -32.46 -13.59
C HIS A 643 18.78 -32.63 -12.83
N ALA A 644 18.72 -32.53 -11.51
CA ALA A 644 19.83 -32.86 -10.62
C ALA A 644 19.29 -33.52 -9.34
N PRO A 645 20.09 -34.38 -8.67
CA PRO A 645 19.71 -34.96 -7.38
C PRO A 645 19.38 -33.88 -6.32
N ILE A 646 18.30 -34.06 -5.57
CA ILE A 646 17.90 -33.15 -4.46
C ILE A 646 18.98 -33.11 -3.37
N LYS A 647 19.69 -34.23 -3.17
CA LYS A 647 20.82 -34.34 -2.23
C LYS A 647 21.97 -33.36 -2.56
N GLU A 648 22.05 -32.92 -3.81
CA GLU A 648 23.05 -31.95 -4.30
C GLU A 648 22.42 -30.57 -4.51
N THR A 649 21.18 -30.48 -4.99
CA THR A 649 20.50 -29.20 -5.29
C THR A 649 19.06 -29.15 -4.77
N LEU A 650 18.79 -28.26 -3.82
CA LEU A 650 17.43 -28.10 -3.26
C LEU A 650 16.56 -27.06 -3.98
N ARG A 651 17.16 -26.08 -4.69
CA ARG A 651 16.46 -25.01 -5.43
C ARG A 651 17.33 -24.41 -6.55
N PHE A 652 16.76 -24.22 -7.75
CA PHE A 652 17.38 -23.44 -8.82
C PHE A 652 16.87 -21.99 -8.85
N ALA A 653 17.75 -21.05 -9.15
CA ALA A 653 17.37 -19.76 -9.74
C ALA A 653 17.42 -19.89 -11.25
N ILE A 654 16.40 -19.41 -11.96
CA ILE A 654 16.33 -19.48 -13.42
C ILE A 654 16.07 -18.08 -13.99
N SER A 655 16.70 -17.76 -15.11
CA SER A 655 16.40 -16.57 -15.90
C SER A 655 16.56 -16.86 -17.39
N PRO A 656 15.46 -16.85 -18.18
CA PRO A 656 15.57 -16.85 -19.63
C PRO A 656 16.18 -15.53 -20.11
N SER A 657 16.93 -15.63 -21.20
CA SER A 657 17.52 -14.50 -21.91
C SER A 657 16.45 -13.65 -22.59
N PRO A 658 16.71 -12.35 -22.84
CA PRO A 658 15.73 -11.48 -23.47
C PRO A 658 15.34 -11.97 -24.87
N ASP A 659 16.25 -12.55 -25.65
CA ASP A 659 15.96 -13.10 -26.98
C ASP A 659 15.21 -14.44 -26.95
N GLY A 660 15.12 -15.08 -25.77
CA GLY A 660 14.46 -16.36 -25.56
C GLY A 660 15.27 -17.58 -25.99
N ASN A 661 16.52 -17.41 -26.47
CA ASN A 661 17.33 -18.50 -26.99
C ASN A 661 18.07 -19.28 -25.91
N TRP A 662 18.39 -18.60 -24.81
CA TRP A 662 19.18 -19.14 -23.71
C TRP A 662 18.43 -19.13 -22.38
N LEU A 663 18.73 -20.12 -21.54
CA LEU A 663 18.30 -20.21 -20.15
C LEU A 663 19.53 -20.22 -19.24
N ALA A 664 19.65 -19.21 -18.39
CA ALA A 664 20.65 -19.18 -17.32
C ALA A 664 20.05 -19.75 -16.04
N PHE A 665 20.85 -20.51 -15.29
CA PHE A 665 20.44 -21.03 -13.98
C PHE A 665 21.63 -21.24 -13.04
N ILE A 666 21.37 -21.16 -11.73
CA ILE A 666 22.37 -21.50 -10.70
C ILE A 666 21.91 -22.77 -9.98
N ASN A 667 22.77 -23.78 -9.98
CA ASN A 667 22.63 -24.96 -9.12
C ASN A 667 23.56 -24.89 -7.90
N PHE A 668 23.22 -25.67 -6.88
CA PHE A 668 24.02 -25.82 -5.67
C PHE A 668 24.77 -27.14 -5.76
N ASP A 669 26.04 -27.15 -5.39
CA ASP A 669 26.86 -28.35 -5.36
C ASP A 669 27.43 -28.52 -3.94
N VAL A 670 26.78 -29.39 -3.16
CA VAL A 670 27.29 -29.90 -1.87
C VAL A 670 26.90 -31.36 -1.68
N PRO A 671 27.85 -32.26 -1.39
CA PRO A 671 27.56 -33.60 -0.92
C PRO A 671 27.09 -33.58 0.55
N GLY A 672 25.89 -34.09 0.82
CA GLY A 672 25.39 -34.39 2.18
C GLY A 672 24.64 -33.24 2.84
N PHE A 673 23.38 -33.48 3.21
CA PHE A 673 22.54 -32.54 3.95
C PHE A 673 22.34 -32.97 5.40
N TYR A 674 21.91 -32.01 6.22
CA TYR A 674 21.67 -32.03 7.67
C TYR A 674 22.87 -31.59 8.53
N ASN A 675 22.81 -30.32 8.96
CA ASN A 675 23.65 -29.66 9.95
C ASN A 675 25.09 -29.27 9.57
N THR A 676 25.44 -28.06 10.01
CA THR A 676 26.75 -27.36 9.97
C THR A 676 27.04 -26.51 8.73
N THR A 677 27.04 -25.18 8.92
CA THR A 677 28.12 -24.20 8.63
C THR A 677 29.19 -24.46 7.53
N ARG A 678 28.96 -25.32 6.54
CA ARG A 678 29.92 -25.57 5.46
C ARG A 678 29.67 -24.71 4.22
N ARG A 679 30.77 -24.18 3.69
CA ARG A 679 30.91 -23.52 2.40
C ARG A 679 30.52 -24.47 1.28
N GLY A 680 29.51 -24.12 0.48
CA GLY A 680 29.11 -24.91 -0.67
C GLY A 680 29.35 -24.17 -1.99
N LYS A 681 29.65 -24.92 -3.06
CA LYS A 681 29.90 -24.35 -4.38
C LYS A 681 28.57 -24.02 -5.06
N ARG A 682 28.52 -22.86 -5.72
CA ARG A 682 27.44 -22.44 -6.62
C ARG A 682 28.01 -22.41 -8.01
N VAL A 683 27.30 -23.05 -8.94
CA VAL A 683 27.70 -23.09 -10.34
C VAL A 683 26.64 -22.36 -11.15
N LEU A 684 27.04 -21.29 -11.83
CA LEU A 684 26.22 -20.60 -12.80
C LEU A 684 26.37 -21.30 -14.16
N LYS A 685 25.26 -21.77 -14.70
CA LYS A 685 25.18 -22.49 -15.97
C LYS A 685 24.28 -21.75 -16.96
N ILE A 686 24.52 -22.02 -18.23
CA ILE A 686 23.70 -21.56 -19.35
C ILE A 686 23.41 -22.74 -20.29
N MET A 687 22.19 -22.81 -20.83
CA MET A 687 21.79 -23.84 -21.78
C MET A 687 20.85 -23.28 -22.85
N PRO A 688 20.70 -23.93 -24.01
CA PRO A 688 19.64 -23.57 -24.96
C PRO A 688 18.26 -23.69 -24.32
N ALA A 689 17.40 -22.69 -24.54
CA ALA A 689 16.06 -22.64 -23.95
C ALA A 689 15.13 -23.77 -24.46
N ALA A 690 15.36 -24.29 -25.67
CA ALA A 690 14.65 -25.44 -26.24
C ALA A 690 15.08 -26.81 -25.64
N GLY A 691 16.13 -26.80 -24.82
CA GLY A 691 16.79 -28.00 -24.29
C GLY A 691 18.10 -28.32 -25.02
N GLY A 692 19.04 -28.92 -24.28
CA GLY A 692 20.39 -29.23 -24.72
C GLY A 692 21.33 -29.32 -23.53
N GLU A 693 22.61 -29.60 -23.77
CA GLU A 693 23.61 -29.71 -22.69
C GLU A 693 23.91 -28.33 -22.06
N PRO A 694 23.91 -28.21 -20.73
CA PRO A 694 24.27 -26.98 -20.05
C PRO A 694 25.78 -26.77 -20.01
N ARG A 695 26.22 -25.55 -20.29
CA ARG A 695 27.60 -25.09 -20.13
C ARG A 695 27.78 -24.37 -18.81
N GLU A 696 28.85 -24.67 -18.09
CA GLU A 696 29.25 -23.93 -16.89
C GLU A 696 29.94 -22.62 -17.26
N LEU A 697 29.48 -21.51 -16.67
CA LEU A 697 30.06 -20.18 -16.89
C LEU A 697 30.98 -19.76 -15.74
N TYR A 698 30.60 -20.06 -14.50
CA TYR A 698 31.34 -19.61 -13.32
C TYR A 698 30.97 -20.38 -12.07
N THR A 699 31.98 -20.69 -11.25
CA THR A 699 31.83 -21.40 -9.97
C THR A 699 32.35 -20.55 -8.83
N PHE A 700 31.56 -20.42 -7.77
CA PHE A 700 31.95 -19.64 -6.59
C PHE A 700 31.47 -20.26 -5.29
N VAL A 701 32.14 -19.89 -4.20
CA VAL A 701 31.83 -20.41 -2.86
C VAL A 701 30.84 -19.50 -2.16
N HIS A 702 29.87 -20.08 -1.46
CA HIS A 702 28.87 -19.35 -0.69
C HIS A 702 28.78 -19.89 0.75
N ASN A 703 28.78 -19.00 1.75
CA ASN A 703 28.87 -19.37 3.17
C ASN A 703 27.51 -19.62 3.84
N TRP A 704 26.37 -19.39 3.16
CA TRP A 704 25.04 -19.42 3.79
C TRP A 704 24.08 -20.49 3.24
N ASN A 705 23.19 -20.95 4.13
CA ASN A 705 22.05 -21.85 3.90
C ASN A 705 21.42 -21.74 2.50
N ASN A 706 21.33 -22.88 1.82
CA ASN A 706 20.33 -23.41 0.87
C ASN A 706 19.33 -22.52 0.10
N ARG A 707 19.55 -21.21 -0.02
CA ARG A 707 18.67 -20.29 -0.73
C ARG A 707 19.23 -19.99 -2.14
N PRO A 708 18.36 -19.88 -3.16
CA PRO A 708 18.79 -19.58 -4.52
C PRO A 708 19.31 -18.14 -4.62
N ILE A 709 20.36 -17.95 -5.41
CA ILE A 709 20.94 -16.63 -5.67
C ILE A 709 20.19 -16.04 -6.87
N PRO A 710 19.60 -14.84 -6.74
CA PRO A 710 18.85 -14.24 -7.84
C PRO A 710 19.79 -13.93 -9.00
N ILE A 711 19.34 -14.25 -10.20
CA ILE A 711 20.00 -13.93 -11.46
C ILE A 711 19.01 -13.23 -12.39
N THR A 712 19.55 -12.38 -13.26
CA THR A 712 18.79 -11.74 -14.34
C THR A 712 19.72 -11.40 -15.49
N TRP A 713 19.18 -11.25 -16.70
CA TRP A 713 19.95 -10.84 -17.87
C TRP A 713 19.97 -9.32 -18.01
N THR A 714 21.04 -8.78 -18.60
CA THR A 714 21.03 -7.41 -19.13
C THR A 714 20.06 -7.30 -20.31
N ALA A 715 19.52 -6.10 -20.54
CA ALA A 715 18.50 -5.88 -21.58
C ALA A 715 18.99 -6.25 -23.00
N ASP A 716 20.29 -6.12 -23.26
CA ASP A 716 20.94 -6.50 -24.51
C ASP A 716 21.20 -8.02 -24.68
N GLY A 717 20.94 -8.82 -23.64
CA GLY A 717 21.16 -10.26 -23.64
C GLY A 717 22.62 -10.70 -23.63
N LYS A 718 23.58 -9.80 -23.41
CA LYS A 718 25.02 -10.15 -23.44
C LYS A 718 25.56 -10.64 -22.10
N TYR A 719 25.00 -10.15 -20.99
CA TYR A 719 25.53 -10.42 -19.66
C TYR A 719 24.46 -10.96 -18.71
N ILE A 720 24.91 -11.77 -17.76
CA ILE A 720 24.10 -12.28 -16.65
C ILE A 720 24.53 -11.55 -15.38
N LEU A 721 23.59 -10.88 -14.72
CA LEU A 721 23.75 -10.22 -13.43
C LEU A 721 23.47 -11.21 -12.30
N PHE A 722 24.34 -11.22 -11.29
CA PHE A 722 24.18 -12.05 -10.09
C PHE A 722 24.81 -11.39 -8.86
N LEU A 723 24.37 -11.79 -7.67
CA LEU A 723 24.93 -11.31 -6.41
C LEU A 723 25.99 -12.28 -5.88
N ARG A 724 27.15 -11.74 -5.48
CA ARG A 724 28.24 -12.48 -4.83
C ARG A 724 28.42 -12.02 -3.39
N GLU A 725 28.64 -12.95 -2.47
CA GLU A 725 28.84 -12.66 -1.06
C GLU A 725 30.25 -12.09 -0.81
N LYS A 726 30.34 -11.00 -0.03
CA LYS A 726 31.60 -10.46 0.49
C LYS A 726 31.83 -11.07 1.88
N SER A 727 33.00 -11.66 2.11
CA SER A 727 33.29 -12.43 3.33
C SER A 727 33.34 -11.54 4.57
N ASN A 728 32.22 -11.32 5.24
CA ASN A 728 32.18 -10.81 6.61
C ASN A 728 31.07 -11.54 7.40
N LYS A 729 31.42 -12.10 8.56
CA LYS A 729 30.51 -12.93 9.38
C LYS A 729 29.44 -12.10 10.10
N ASP A 730 29.74 -10.85 10.43
CA ASP A 730 28.88 -10.01 11.29
C ASP A 730 27.86 -9.15 10.52
N ASP A 731 28.14 -8.84 9.25
CA ASP A 731 27.21 -8.18 8.32
C ASP A 731 27.50 -8.65 6.87
N PRO A 732 26.84 -9.73 6.40
CA PRO A 732 27.11 -10.28 5.08
C PRO A 732 26.60 -9.32 4.00
N LYS A 733 27.53 -8.52 3.46
CA LYS A 733 27.32 -7.67 2.29
C LYS A 733 27.42 -8.48 1.01
N TRP A 734 26.67 -8.05 0.01
CA TRP A 734 26.65 -8.66 -1.31
C TRP A 734 27.04 -7.64 -2.35
N GLU A 735 27.89 -8.04 -3.28
CA GLU A 735 28.28 -7.21 -4.43
C GLU A 735 27.52 -7.69 -5.68
N LEU A 736 27.04 -6.73 -6.47
CA LEU A 736 26.49 -7.01 -7.80
C LEU A 736 27.63 -7.22 -8.79
N CYS A 737 27.60 -8.37 -9.46
CA CYS A 737 28.53 -8.74 -10.52
C CYS A 737 27.78 -9.00 -11.83
N ARG A 738 28.49 -8.87 -12.95
CA ARG A 738 28.05 -9.35 -14.26
C ARG A 738 29.07 -10.31 -14.85
N ILE A 739 28.62 -11.28 -15.63
CA ILE A 739 29.47 -12.18 -16.42
C ILE A 739 28.93 -12.26 -17.84
N SER A 740 29.82 -12.37 -18.83
CA SER A 740 29.43 -12.56 -20.23
C SER A 740 28.75 -13.91 -20.41
N ALA A 741 27.71 -13.96 -21.23
CA ALA A 741 27.07 -15.21 -21.65
C ALA A 741 28.04 -16.16 -22.37
N GLU A 742 29.11 -15.61 -22.95
CA GLU A 742 30.19 -16.34 -23.62
C GLU A 742 31.20 -16.96 -22.63
N GLY A 743 31.18 -16.54 -21.36
CA GLY A 743 32.13 -16.95 -20.32
C GLY A 743 33.17 -15.88 -19.99
N GLY A 744 34.13 -16.23 -19.12
CA GLY A 744 35.20 -15.33 -18.66
C GLY A 744 35.02 -14.88 -17.21
N GLU A 745 35.84 -13.91 -16.79
CA GLU A 745 35.87 -13.46 -15.39
C GLU A 745 34.70 -12.51 -15.05
N PRO A 746 34.05 -12.67 -13.89
CA PRO A 746 33.00 -11.77 -13.44
C PRO A 746 33.51 -10.34 -13.18
N GLN A 747 32.79 -9.37 -13.71
CA GLN A 747 33.04 -7.94 -13.53
C GLN A 747 32.22 -7.38 -12.37
N LYS A 748 32.88 -6.66 -11.46
CA LYS A 748 32.22 -5.98 -10.33
C LYS A 748 31.57 -4.67 -10.80
N LEU A 749 30.34 -4.43 -10.37
CA LEU A 749 29.59 -3.23 -10.80
C LEU A 749 29.63 -2.06 -9.81
N GLY A 750 30.23 -2.26 -8.63
CA GLY A 750 30.34 -1.20 -7.61
C GLY A 750 29.07 -0.98 -6.78
N LEU A 751 28.11 -1.90 -6.86
CA LEU A 751 26.91 -1.90 -6.00
C LEU A 751 27.09 -2.89 -4.85
N GLU A 752 26.99 -2.40 -3.61
CA GLU A 752 26.89 -3.25 -2.42
C GLU A 752 25.47 -3.21 -1.86
N VAL A 753 24.93 -4.37 -1.51
CA VAL A 753 23.60 -4.50 -0.91
C VAL A 753 23.65 -5.36 0.36
N THR A 754 22.88 -4.96 1.35
CA THR A 754 22.65 -5.72 2.59
C THR A 754 21.47 -6.68 2.39
N ARG A 755 21.64 -7.92 2.83
CA ARG A 755 20.81 -9.07 2.41
C ARG A 755 19.32 -8.98 2.78
N SER A 756 18.46 -8.93 1.74
CA SER A 756 17.00 -9.08 1.83
C SER A 756 16.50 -10.52 1.63
N GLU A 757 15.23 -10.75 1.98
CA GLU A 757 14.46 -11.90 1.49
C GLU A 757 14.24 -11.76 -0.03
N PHE A 758 14.21 -12.89 -0.74
CA PHE A 758 14.69 -12.99 -2.14
C PHE A 758 13.64 -12.62 -3.19
N TYR A 759 13.97 -11.66 -4.08
CA TYR A 759 13.40 -11.48 -5.43
C TYR A 759 14.52 -11.08 -6.41
N SER A 760 14.39 -11.44 -7.68
CA SER A 760 15.36 -11.03 -8.71
C SER A 760 15.35 -9.51 -8.88
N PRO A 761 16.52 -8.87 -9.07
CA PRO A 761 16.55 -7.48 -9.51
C PRO A 761 15.89 -7.38 -10.89
N SER A 762 15.31 -6.22 -11.17
CA SER A 762 14.65 -5.92 -12.43
C SER A 762 15.46 -4.88 -13.19
N VAL A 763 15.92 -5.27 -14.38
CA VAL A 763 16.60 -4.38 -15.31
C VAL A 763 15.55 -3.66 -16.15
N HIS A 764 15.70 -2.35 -16.28
CA HIS A 764 14.82 -1.54 -17.11
C HIS A 764 15.13 -1.78 -18.60
N PRO A 765 14.12 -1.74 -19.51
CA PRO A 765 14.33 -1.97 -20.94
C PRO A 765 15.37 -1.08 -21.63
N ASP A 766 15.68 0.10 -21.06
CA ASP A 766 16.72 1.00 -21.57
C ASP A 766 18.17 0.53 -21.29
N GLY A 767 18.34 -0.53 -20.49
CA GLY A 767 19.65 -1.05 -20.08
C GLY A 767 20.44 -0.16 -19.12
N GLN A 768 19.93 1.01 -18.75
CA GLN A 768 20.60 2.01 -17.92
C GLN A 768 20.09 2.04 -16.49
N HIS A 769 18.92 1.48 -16.21
CA HIS A 769 18.36 1.48 -14.87
C HIS A 769 18.14 0.07 -14.33
N ILE A 770 18.41 -0.10 -13.04
CA ILE A 770 18.15 -1.36 -12.32
C ILE A 770 17.38 -1.04 -11.03
N ALA A 771 16.30 -1.78 -10.82
CA ALA A 771 15.54 -1.76 -9.58
C ALA A 771 15.82 -3.03 -8.80
N PHE A 772 16.10 -2.90 -7.51
CA PHE A 772 16.42 -4.05 -6.66
C PHE A 772 15.91 -3.81 -5.25
N GLN A 773 15.70 -4.91 -4.52
CA GLN A 773 15.36 -4.84 -3.12
C GLN A 773 16.65 -4.82 -2.29
N SER A 774 16.69 -3.98 -1.27
CA SER A 774 17.73 -4.03 -0.25
C SER A 774 17.10 -3.95 1.13
N THR A 775 17.77 -4.52 2.13
CA THR A 775 17.35 -4.38 3.52
C THR A 775 18.27 -3.50 4.30
N THR A 776 17.70 -2.58 5.05
CA THR A 776 18.41 -1.85 6.08
C THR A 776 17.97 -2.37 7.45
N ARG A 777 18.85 -2.27 8.45
CA ARG A 777 18.45 -2.51 9.83
C ARG A 777 17.43 -1.43 10.21
N ALA A 778 16.21 -1.83 10.56
CA ALA A 778 15.29 -0.90 11.18
C ALA A 778 15.86 -0.57 12.56
N LEU A 779 16.14 0.69 12.83
CA LEU A 779 16.21 1.14 14.22
C LEU A 779 14.78 1.27 14.72
N ALA A 780 14.52 0.90 15.96
CA ALA A 780 13.28 1.33 16.59
C ALA A 780 13.28 2.85 16.69
N GLU A 781 12.08 3.41 16.69
CA GLU A 781 11.84 4.84 16.77
C GLU A 781 10.67 5.07 17.70
N VAL A 782 10.75 6.10 18.54
CA VAL A 782 9.60 6.60 19.31
C VAL A 782 9.25 7.98 18.79
N TRP A 783 7.96 8.20 18.55
CA TRP A 783 7.40 9.43 18.00
C TRP A 783 6.31 9.96 18.92
N VAL A 784 6.10 11.27 18.87
CA VAL A 784 4.97 11.95 19.51
C VAL A 784 4.13 12.66 18.45
N MET A 785 2.81 12.56 18.61
CA MET A 785 1.79 13.30 17.85
C MET A 785 1.10 14.29 18.78
N GLU A 786 1.20 15.57 18.43
CA GLU A 786 0.74 16.70 19.24
C GLU A 786 -0.27 17.53 18.43
N ASN A 787 -1.11 18.32 19.10
CA ASN A 787 -2.03 19.28 18.48
C ASN A 787 -3.07 18.69 17.51
N PHE A 788 -3.44 17.41 17.70
CA PHE A 788 -4.42 16.73 16.85
C PHE A 788 -5.84 16.66 17.44
N LEU A 789 -6.00 16.89 18.74
CA LEU A 789 -7.31 16.95 19.40
C LEU A 789 -8.07 18.25 18.99
N PRO A 790 -9.41 18.25 19.04
CA PRO A 790 -10.21 19.45 18.78
C PRO A 790 -9.84 20.62 19.72
N ALA A 791 -9.94 21.87 19.25
CA ALA A 791 -9.57 23.05 20.06
C ALA A 791 -10.35 23.17 21.39
N ALA A 792 -11.63 22.76 21.42
CA ALA A 792 -12.43 22.73 22.65
C ALA A 792 -11.94 21.70 23.67
N ALA A 793 -11.45 20.55 23.18
CA ALA A 793 -10.79 19.54 24.00
C ALA A 793 -9.42 20.03 24.49
N ALA A 794 -8.61 20.63 23.62
CA ALA A 794 -7.32 21.22 23.99
C ALA A 794 -7.45 22.31 25.07
N ALA A 795 -8.53 23.10 25.03
CA ALA A 795 -8.82 24.11 26.05
C ALA A 795 -9.19 23.52 27.43
N LYS A 796 -9.72 22.29 27.49
CA LYS A 796 -9.99 21.58 28.76
C LYS A 796 -8.73 20.96 29.35
N LEU A 797 -7.74 20.66 28.51
CA LEU A 797 -6.45 20.08 28.87
C LEU A 797 -5.44 21.12 29.38
N ASP A 798 -5.84 22.40 29.45
CA ASP A 798 -4.97 23.53 29.72
C ASP A 798 -4.53 23.59 31.19
N HIS A 799 -3.64 22.67 31.57
CA HIS A 799 -2.56 22.94 32.51
C HIS A 799 -1.38 23.54 31.73
N GLN A 800 -1.61 24.65 31.03
CA GLN A 800 -0.51 25.45 30.50
C GLN A 800 0.47 25.74 31.66
N PRO A 801 1.78 25.54 31.49
CA PRO A 801 2.72 26.27 32.33
C PRO A 801 2.36 27.74 32.16
N ASN A 802 2.05 28.42 33.27
CA ASN A 802 1.71 29.84 33.25
C ASN A 802 2.94 30.64 32.77
N PHE A 803 3.13 30.76 31.45
CA PHE A 803 4.16 31.62 30.88
C PHE A 803 3.65 33.05 30.96
N ARG A 804 3.91 33.69 32.10
CA ARG A 804 3.65 35.11 32.26
C ARG A 804 4.66 35.86 31.39
N LYS A 805 4.22 36.41 30.26
CA LYS A 805 5.02 37.37 29.49
C LYS A 805 5.23 38.62 30.35
N ILE A 806 6.41 38.73 30.96
CA ILE A 806 6.80 39.94 31.70
C ILE A 806 7.37 40.91 30.67
N SER A 807 6.60 41.96 30.34
CA SER A 807 7.20 43.10 29.64
C SER A 807 8.03 43.87 30.66
N ILE A 808 9.34 43.90 30.48
CA ILE A 808 10.23 44.72 31.29
C ILE A 808 10.16 46.13 30.68
N PRO A 809 9.54 47.12 31.35
CA PRO A 809 9.60 48.47 30.89
C PRO A 809 11.00 48.99 31.24
N THR A 810 11.75 49.39 30.21
CA THR A 810 13.12 49.95 30.22
C THR A 810 14.27 48.94 30.04
N LYS A 811 15.21 49.32 29.15
CA LYS A 811 16.46 48.62 28.87
C LYS A 811 17.14 48.21 30.18
N PRO A 812 17.34 46.91 30.46
CA PRO A 812 17.95 46.49 31.71
C PRO A 812 19.45 46.76 31.63
N GLY A 813 19.94 47.75 32.37
CA GLY A 813 21.37 47.96 32.56
C GLY A 813 22.06 46.86 33.38
N ASN A 814 21.30 45.99 34.05
CA ASN A 814 21.81 45.05 35.07
C ASN A 814 21.16 43.65 34.98
N GLY A 815 21.14 43.06 33.79
CA GLY A 815 20.78 41.64 33.61
C GLY A 815 22.03 40.81 33.30
N ALA A 816 22.23 39.66 33.97
CA ALA A 816 23.33 38.74 33.71
C ALA A 816 22.82 37.31 33.54
N LEU A 817 23.21 36.65 32.44
CA LEU A 817 22.96 35.21 32.24
C LEU A 817 23.95 34.41 33.10
N SER A 818 23.50 33.27 33.62
CA SER A 818 24.38 32.30 34.25
C SER A 818 25.38 31.76 33.20
N PRO A 819 26.59 31.33 33.62
CA PRO A 819 27.62 30.85 32.68
C PRO A 819 27.17 29.68 31.79
N ASP A 820 26.17 28.90 32.23
CA ASP A 820 25.58 27.80 31.46
C ASP A 820 24.43 28.24 30.51
N GLY A 821 24.07 29.53 30.52
CA GLY A 821 23.00 30.11 29.72
C GLY A 821 21.58 29.72 30.16
N LYS A 822 21.42 29.04 31.30
CA LYS A 822 20.13 28.47 31.72
C LYS A 822 19.33 29.34 32.68
N LYS A 823 19.92 30.42 33.22
CA LYS A 823 19.27 31.32 34.19
C LYS A 823 19.62 32.76 33.88
N LEU A 824 18.67 33.67 34.06
CA LEU A 824 18.89 35.12 33.95
C LEU A 824 18.65 35.74 35.32
N ALA A 825 19.64 36.49 35.82
CA ALA A 825 19.51 37.31 37.02
C ALA A 825 19.35 38.78 36.62
N PHE A 826 18.39 39.49 37.22
CA PHE A 826 18.21 40.93 37.00
C PHE A 826 17.66 41.63 38.24
N VAL A 827 17.95 42.93 38.36
CA VAL A 827 17.45 43.76 39.48
C VAL A 827 16.18 44.48 39.06
N SER A 828 15.12 44.34 39.85
CA SER A 828 13.87 45.08 39.65
C SER A 828 13.22 45.43 40.99
N LYS A 829 12.80 46.69 41.14
CA LYS A 829 12.22 47.26 42.37
C LYS A 829 13.04 46.99 43.64
N GLY A 830 14.37 47.12 43.54
CA GLY A 830 15.28 46.95 44.68
C GLY A 830 15.48 45.50 45.13
N SER A 831 15.01 44.51 44.36
CA SER A 831 15.22 43.08 44.63
C SER A 831 15.87 42.38 43.44
N ILE A 832 16.68 41.36 43.72
CA ILE A 832 17.29 40.51 42.70
C ILE A 832 16.32 39.37 42.37
N TRP A 833 16.02 39.22 41.08
CA TRP A 833 15.19 38.15 40.54
C TRP A 833 16.05 37.21 39.72
N VAL A 834 15.86 35.90 39.90
CA VAL A 834 16.55 34.85 39.13
C VAL A 834 15.50 33.95 38.48
N VAL A 835 15.52 33.85 37.15
CA VAL A 835 14.53 33.07 36.38
C VAL A 835 15.19 32.03 35.47
N PRO A 836 14.60 30.84 35.28
CA PRO A 836 15.08 29.86 34.30
C PRO A 836 14.85 30.36 32.87
N VAL A 837 15.78 30.04 31.96
CA VAL A 837 15.71 30.41 30.54
C VAL A 837 15.70 29.13 29.71
N HIS A 838 14.73 29.00 28.80
CA HIS A 838 14.60 27.86 27.89
C HIS A 838 14.72 28.32 26.43
N GLY A 839 15.73 27.81 25.72
CA GLY A 839 16.08 28.17 24.33
C GLY A 839 17.55 28.60 24.19
N LYS A 840 18.08 28.65 22.95
CA LYS A 840 19.40 29.23 22.68
C LYS A 840 19.29 30.75 22.68
N VAL A 841 19.65 31.39 23.79
CA VAL A 841 19.72 32.87 23.88
C VAL A 841 21.17 33.29 23.65
N SER A 842 21.37 34.29 22.77
CA SER A 842 22.68 34.90 22.56
C SER A 842 23.16 35.59 23.86
N PRO A 843 24.46 35.55 24.20
CA PRO A 843 25.00 36.29 25.35
C PRO A 843 24.76 37.82 25.25
N ASP A 844 24.63 38.33 24.03
CA ASP A 844 24.40 39.74 23.75
C ASP A 844 22.89 40.03 23.63
N ILE A 845 22.23 40.24 24.78
CA ILE A 845 20.85 40.74 24.80
C ILE A 845 20.89 42.24 24.48
N ALA A 846 20.70 42.61 23.22
CA ALA A 846 20.41 43.99 22.84
C ALA A 846 18.89 44.23 22.80
N GLY A 847 18.38 44.83 23.89
CA GLY A 847 17.10 45.57 23.92
C GLY A 847 15.82 44.75 23.88
#